data_AF-A0A844TI78-F1
#
_entry.id   AF-A0A844TI78-F1
#
_cell.length_a   1.000
_cell.length_b   1.000
_cell.length_c   1.000
_cell.angle_alpha   90.00
_cell.angle_beta   90.00
_cell.angle_gamma   90.00
#
_symmetry.space_group_name_H-M   'P 1'
#
loop_
_entity.id
_entity.type
_entity.pdbx_description
1 polymer ?
#
loop_
_entity_poly.entity_id
_entity_poly.type
_entity_poly.pdbx_seq_one_letter_code
_entity_poly.pdbx_strand_id
1 'polypeptide(L)'
;MRWDGQRYLGTQLIDIDIDAGSSQSGVVQVVRLANYVGVVAVSAVQARQAAEALRVHWQSRDIAANRASVEATAGDAPAYTWHTMPQAGQDNPSVTAWSSSSHATVWLSCPPSYQEIVRAELGALLGLAPERITLVESGVAHRSHPLDVLDAAADASLLSRAVGRPVRLPVRSVGQGAEIRLHRRATAPSRQHADTTGGATSPSVSATDAAWISETPWALRPSLARLLSQPMHADPVAWPQVMDSPVQAPAGLDSGGPLTHASLAELEALQVFAQETWLDEQAAQSKADPVAYRLAQLPPGPARTLTQRVAEQANWAALGAPREASRLPHEETSKPEAGAADSALTVRRHDDGATSVLRGRGFAAAHVRDAETTENGSETWAAWVVEVEVEPKTGRVDVTRLVVGHDSQSLQTAQQATVREQDPLLLNAARRLLQAPASFDDWGAAGAGASFAQTDFDVASSSLQVAGETAIDRPIDSGQLALDGVMTLPAAAAIGNAIFNATGVRLREVPFNAAKLRDELAGTSPLAKDAASLGWLRRGGVWLAAGASAVAGLVTMAWPLKPAIAPTAGPDVSLYSAAAIERGRLVAAAGDCVVCHTAPNGKQNAGGLALDTPFGTIYTTNITPDNETGIGQWSYRAFERAMREGVHRDGRQLYPAFPYTAFAKMTDADMQALYAYLMVQPPVRSEPPKTELAFPYNMRGLLAGWNVLFHDSGVYQPDPTQSLAWNRGAYLVQGAGHCAACHSPRNALGAEKTGIENYLAGGEAEGWEAPALNRLATGARPWTEDSLVQYLRTGYSANHGVAAGPMAPVIHGLAEMPESDVRAIATYLLNLPGSPKPAAASETLTADASARVFAGRANGERIYQNACAVCHEASSGPTLFGVKPLLSTNTNLYAATPDNLVQVILHGIQNPANDELGYMPGFKDSLDDDQVQDLLSYLRARFAPQEPEWTDSRALIGRIRDQAH
;
A
#
# COMPACT_ATOMS: atom_id res chain seq x y z
N MET A 1 -14.55 15.56 23.18
CA MET A 1 -15.24 14.54 24.00
C MET A 1 -14.33 14.24 25.20
N ARG A 2 -14.73 14.56 26.44
CA ARG A 2 -14.00 14.23 27.68
C ARG A 2 -14.81 13.21 28.49
N TRP A 3 -14.19 12.19 29.07
CA TRP A 3 -14.83 11.10 29.81
C TRP A 3 -13.98 10.78 31.06
N ASP A 4 -14.62 10.63 32.22
CA ASP A 4 -13.95 10.44 33.52
C ASP A 4 -13.85 8.99 33.98
N GLY A 5 -14.28 8.04 33.13
CA GLY A 5 -14.38 6.62 33.47
C GLY A 5 -15.82 6.14 33.73
N GLN A 6 -16.80 7.05 33.89
CA GLN A 6 -18.21 6.70 34.12
C GLN A 6 -19.21 7.62 33.40
N ARG A 7 -18.84 8.89 33.15
CA ARG A 7 -19.74 9.94 32.64
C ARG A 7 -19.10 10.74 31.50
N TYR A 8 -19.92 11.13 30.53
CA TYR A 8 -19.49 12.10 29.51
C TYR A 8 -19.45 13.52 30.09
N LEU A 9 -18.27 14.12 30.10
CA LEU A 9 -17.99 15.50 30.57
C LEU A 9 -17.53 16.43 29.44
N GLY A 10 -17.72 16.02 28.18
CA GLY A 10 -17.18 16.73 27.02
C GLY A 10 -17.88 18.05 26.68
N THR A 11 -17.42 18.63 25.57
CA THR A 11 -17.88 19.93 25.08
C THR A 11 -19.37 19.95 24.78
N GLN A 12 -20.04 21.02 25.18
CA GLN A 12 -21.47 21.26 24.89
C GLN A 12 -21.60 22.17 23.67
N LEU A 13 -22.55 21.87 22.79
CA LEU A 13 -22.84 22.72 21.64
C LEU A 13 -23.54 23.99 22.12
N ILE A 14 -22.91 25.14 21.94
CA ILE A 14 -23.50 26.45 22.25
C ILE A 14 -24.41 26.86 21.09
N ASP A 15 -23.82 26.96 19.91
CA ASP A 15 -24.46 27.54 18.73
C ASP A 15 -23.89 26.98 17.43
N ILE A 16 -24.68 27.07 16.35
CA ILE A 16 -24.32 26.62 15.01
C ILE A 16 -25.00 27.50 13.96
N ASP A 17 -24.21 27.98 13.00
CA ASP A 17 -24.72 28.71 11.83
C ASP A 17 -25.28 27.73 10.79
N ILE A 18 -26.54 27.34 10.96
CA ILE A 18 -27.24 26.40 10.09
C ILE A 18 -27.45 26.97 8.68
N ASP A 19 -27.62 28.29 8.56
CA ASP A 19 -27.95 28.98 7.30
C ASP A 19 -26.74 28.97 6.34
N ALA A 20 -25.53 29.18 6.88
CA ALA A 20 -24.29 29.11 6.10
C ALA A 20 -24.02 27.71 5.50
N GLY A 21 -24.37 26.65 6.24
CA GLY A 21 -24.24 25.26 5.74
C GLY A 21 -25.36 24.87 4.77
N SER A 22 -26.60 25.30 5.05
CA SER A 22 -27.78 24.93 4.25
C SER A 22 -27.83 25.62 2.89
N SER A 23 -27.11 26.74 2.71
CA SER A 23 -27.03 27.49 1.45
C SER A 23 -26.01 26.92 0.44
N GLN A 24 -25.25 25.88 0.81
CA GLN A 24 -24.28 25.25 -0.07
C GLN A 24 -24.95 24.35 -1.12
N SER A 25 -24.40 24.33 -2.34
CA SER A 25 -24.95 23.55 -3.45
C SER A 25 -25.01 22.05 -3.12
N GLY A 26 -26.19 21.45 -3.29
CA GLY A 26 -26.43 20.02 -3.10
C GLY A 26 -26.64 19.59 -1.64
N VAL A 27 -26.63 20.49 -0.66
CA VAL A 27 -27.00 20.16 0.72
C VAL A 27 -28.50 19.87 0.81
N VAL A 28 -28.84 18.74 1.45
CA VAL A 28 -30.22 18.32 1.73
C VAL A 28 -30.66 18.92 3.07
N GLN A 29 -29.85 18.73 4.12
CA GLN A 29 -30.17 19.23 5.46
C GLN A 29 -28.94 19.25 6.38
N VAL A 30 -28.82 20.28 7.21
CA VAL A 30 -27.95 20.29 8.39
C VAL A 30 -28.77 19.82 9.60
N VAL A 31 -28.32 18.75 10.26
CA VAL A 31 -29.01 18.09 11.37
C VAL A 31 -28.34 18.48 12.70
N ARG A 32 -29.12 18.99 13.64
CA ARG A 32 -28.70 19.27 15.02
C ARG A 32 -29.53 18.45 16.01
N LEU A 33 -28.88 17.62 16.83
CA LEU A 33 -29.53 16.82 17.89
C LEU A 33 -28.77 16.98 19.20
N ALA A 34 -29.24 17.86 20.10
CA ALA A 34 -28.52 18.20 21.34
C ALA A 34 -27.06 18.64 21.06
N ASN A 35 -26.08 17.82 21.44
CA ASN A 35 -24.64 18.05 21.22
C ASN A 35 -24.10 17.34 19.96
N TYR A 36 -24.99 16.91 19.07
CA TYR A 36 -24.65 16.28 17.80
C TYR A 36 -24.96 17.21 16.62
N VAL A 37 -24.06 17.24 15.64
CA VAL A 37 -24.18 17.99 14.40
C VAL A 37 -23.79 17.08 13.24
N GLY A 38 -24.60 17.04 12.19
CA GLY A 38 -24.27 16.35 10.94
C GLY A 38 -24.84 17.05 9.72
N VAL A 39 -24.31 16.72 8.54
CA VAL A 39 -24.74 17.31 7.25
C VAL A 39 -25.06 16.19 6.28
N VAL A 40 -26.22 16.30 5.63
CA VAL A 40 -26.66 15.40 4.56
C VAL A 40 -26.70 16.19 3.26
N ALA A 41 -26.11 15.65 2.21
CA ALA A 41 -26.08 16.25 0.87
C ALA A 41 -26.31 15.17 -0.20
N VAL A 42 -26.56 15.57 -1.44
CA VAL A 42 -26.80 14.65 -2.57
C VAL A 42 -25.54 13.94 -3.04
N SER A 43 -24.35 14.40 -2.63
CA SER A 43 -23.06 13.73 -2.84
C SER A 43 -22.14 13.87 -1.63
N ALA A 44 -21.21 12.94 -1.47
CA ALA A 44 -20.22 12.95 -0.38
C ALA A 44 -19.24 14.14 -0.46
N VAL A 45 -19.00 14.68 -1.65
CA VAL A 45 -18.14 15.87 -1.85
C VAL A 45 -18.84 17.12 -1.31
N GLN A 46 -20.10 17.32 -1.69
CA GLN A 46 -20.89 18.46 -1.22
C GLN A 46 -21.14 18.41 0.29
N ALA A 47 -21.37 17.21 0.85
CA ALA A 47 -21.51 17.05 2.30
C ALA A 47 -20.25 17.47 3.06
N ARG A 48 -19.05 17.16 2.53
CA ARG A 48 -17.76 17.59 3.12
C ARG A 48 -17.56 19.09 3.02
N GLN A 49 -17.75 19.67 1.84
CA GLN A 49 -17.62 21.11 1.62
C GLN A 49 -18.56 21.91 2.55
N ALA A 50 -19.80 21.45 2.70
CA ALA A 50 -20.76 22.07 3.61
C ALA A 50 -20.40 21.89 5.09
N ALA A 51 -19.88 20.72 5.48
CA ALA A 51 -19.41 20.48 6.85
C ALA A 51 -18.20 21.35 7.21
N GLU A 52 -17.28 21.61 6.27
CA GLU A 52 -16.13 22.51 6.45
C GLU A 52 -16.54 23.99 6.53
N ALA A 53 -17.61 24.37 5.82
CA ALA A 53 -18.15 25.73 5.86
C ALA A 53 -18.96 26.05 7.13
N LEU A 54 -19.41 25.03 7.88
CA LEU A 54 -20.20 25.20 9.10
C LEU A 54 -19.37 25.83 10.22
N ARG A 55 -19.89 26.94 10.78
CA ARG A 55 -19.35 27.56 11.99
C ARG A 55 -20.08 26.99 13.20
N VAL A 56 -19.37 26.19 13.99
CA VAL A 56 -19.93 25.50 15.16
C VAL A 56 -19.20 25.96 16.43
N HIS A 57 -19.95 26.46 17.40
CA HIS A 57 -19.41 27.03 18.64
C HIS A 57 -19.62 26.05 19.80
N TRP A 58 -18.53 25.58 20.40
CA TRP A 58 -18.53 24.60 21.48
C TRP A 58 -18.02 25.21 22.79
N GLN A 59 -18.64 24.84 23.93
CA GLN A 59 -18.17 25.20 25.27
C GLN A 59 -17.46 24.01 25.91
N SER A 60 -16.21 24.19 26.33
CA SER A 60 -15.55 23.25 27.24
C SER A 60 -15.93 23.58 28.67
N ARG A 61 -16.21 22.58 29.51
CA ARG A 61 -16.25 22.76 30.96
C ARG A 61 -14.82 22.75 31.50
N ASP A 62 -14.46 23.76 32.27
CA ASP A 62 -13.18 23.81 32.98
C ASP A 62 -13.30 22.96 34.25
N ILE A 63 -12.63 21.81 34.25
CA ILE A 63 -12.41 21.03 35.47
C ILE A 63 -10.90 20.96 35.62
N ALA A 64 -10.37 21.66 36.62
CA ALA A 64 -8.96 21.61 36.94
C ALA A 64 -8.64 20.25 37.61
N ALA A 65 -7.46 19.71 37.25
CA ALA A 65 -6.69 18.64 37.92
C ALA A 65 -6.88 17.19 37.44
N ASN A 66 -5.78 16.60 36.97
CA ASN A 66 -5.23 15.31 37.47
C ASN A 66 -4.02 14.74 36.68
N ARG A 67 -3.36 15.49 35.79
CA ARG A 67 -2.13 14.98 35.15
C ARG A 67 -0.96 14.75 36.13
N ALA A 68 -0.94 15.46 37.26
CA ALA A 68 0.12 15.36 38.27
C ALA A 68 0.06 14.10 39.17
N SER A 69 -1.03 13.33 39.16
CA SER A 69 -1.20 12.18 40.07
C SER A 69 -0.63 10.86 39.52
N VAL A 70 -0.56 10.68 38.20
CA VAL A 70 -0.03 9.47 37.54
C VAL A 70 1.51 9.45 37.58
N GLU A 71 2.16 10.58 37.27
CA GLU A 71 3.62 10.74 37.41
C GLU A 71 4.06 10.55 38.88
N ALA A 72 3.21 10.91 39.85
CA ALA A 72 3.49 10.73 41.28
C ALA A 72 3.32 9.29 41.79
N THR A 73 2.59 8.41 41.06
CA THR A 73 2.36 7.01 41.47
C THR A 73 3.27 5.99 40.76
N ALA A 74 3.89 6.35 39.63
CA ALA A 74 4.71 5.44 38.83
C ALA A 74 6.17 5.26 39.31
N GLY A 75 6.76 6.25 40.01
CA GLY A 75 8.18 6.19 40.40
C GLY A 75 9.14 6.08 39.19
N ASP A 76 10.38 5.62 39.41
CA ASP A 76 11.42 5.40 38.36
C ASP A 76 11.17 4.13 37.49
N ALA A 77 9.95 3.58 37.48
CA ALA A 77 9.65 2.34 36.76
C ALA A 77 9.69 2.54 35.22
N PRO A 78 10.13 1.53 34.44
CA PRO A 78 10.18 1.64 32.99
C PRO A 78 8.77 1.71 32.38
N ALA A 79 8.60 2.59 31.40
CA ALA A 79 7.39 2.71 30.59
C ALA A 79 7.53 1.91 29.28
N TYR A 80 6.44 1.28 28.85
CA TYR A 80 6.33 0.57 27.56
C TYR A 80 5.30 1.26 26.69
N THR A 81 5.68 1.52 25.43
CA THR A 81 4.90 2.36 24.52
C THR A 81 4.50 1.60 23.26
N TRP A 82 3.23 1.70 22.89
CA TRP A 82 2.67 1.19 21.63
C TRP A 82 2.10 2.34 20.81
N HIS A 83 2.63 2.54 19.61
CA HIS A 83 2.06 3.47 18.65
C HIS A 83 1.09 2.71 17.73
N THR A 84 -0.17 3.15 17.68
CA THR A 84 -1.15 2.55 16.77
C THR A 84 -0.73 2.84 15.34
N MET A 85 -0.60 1.80 14.53
CA MET A 85 -0.19 1.95 13.14
C MET A 85 -1.41 2.25 12.27
N PRO A 86 -1.32 3.17 11.31
CA PRO A 86 -2.35 3.32 10.29
C PRO A 86 -2.56 1.95 9.62
N GLN A 87 -3.79 1.45 9.60
CA GLN A 87 -4.07 0.28 8.78
C GLN A 87 -3.90 0.68 7.32
N ALA A 88 -2.86 0.13 6.68
CA ALA A 88 -2.53 0.35 5.29
C ALA A 88 -3.57 -0.33 4.39
N GLY A 89 -4.68 0.37 4.26
CA GLY A 89 -5.53 0.34 3.11
C GLY A 89 -6.61 -0.71 2.96
N GLN A 90 -7.86 -0.24 2.89
CA GLN A 90 -9.00 -0.78 2.12
C GLN A 90 -9.90 0.38 1.66
N ASP A 91 -10.79 0.16 0.68
CA ASP A 91 -11.90 1.08 0.40
C ASP A 91 -12.53 1.52 1.72
N ASN A 92 -12.79 2.83 1.91
CA ASN A 92 -13.45 3.30 3.12
C ASN A 92 -14.79 2.55 3.24
N PRO A 93 -14.92 1.59 4.17
CA PRO A 93 -16.15 0.84 4.30
C PRO A 93 -17.24 1.83 4.64
N SER A 94 -18.44 1.57 4.17
CA SER A 94 -19.52 2.52 4.36
C SER A 94 -20.67 1.84 5.04
N VAL A 95 -21.24 2.50 6.05
CA VAL A 95 -22.51 2.07 6.61
C VAL A 95 -23.62 2.80 5.88
N THR A 96 -24.61 2.05 5.43
CA THR A 96 -25.86 2.63 4.89
C THR A 96 -26.97 2.31 5.87
N ALA A 97 -27.78 3.31 6.23
CA ALA A 97 -28.94 3.11 7.07
C ALA A 97 -30.20 3.67 6.42
N TRP A 98 -31.30 2.94 6.58
CA TRP A 98 -32.65 3.43 6.44
C TRP A 98 -33.32 3.35 7.80
N SER A 99 -33.63 4.51 8.40
CA SER A 99 -34.24 4.57 9.73
C SER A 99 -35.54 5.37 9.73
N SER A 100 -36.55 4.85 10.42
CA SER A 100 -37.84 5.49 10.65
C SER A 100 -38.15 5.55 12.16
N SER A 101 -39.34 6.03 12.53
CA SER A 101 -39.80 6.02 13.92
C SER A 101 -40.18 4.64 14.44
N SER A 102 -40.29 3.62 13.57
CA SER A 102 -40.80 2.29 13.93
C SER A 102 -39.89 1.13 13.51
N HIS A 103 -38.97 1.33 12.58
CA HIS A 103 -38.04 0.31 12.10
C HIS A 103 -36.75 0.93 11.61
N ALA A 104 -35.63 0.19 11.71
CA ALA A 104 -34.36 0.55 11.11
C ALA A 104 -33.74 -0.64 10.38
N THR A 105 -33.24 -0.41 9.18
CA THR A 105 -32.44 -1.37 8.42
C THR A 105 -31.07 -0.77 8.19
N VAL A 106 -30.02 -1.49 8.60
CA VAL A 106 -28.64 -1.01 8.51
C VAL A 106 -27.77 -2.02 7.78
N TRP A 107 -27.19 -1.57 6.67
CA TRP A 107 -26.22 -2.31 5.87
C TRP A 107 -24.82 -1.98 6.34
N LEU A 108 -24.13 -2.97 6.89
CA LEU A 108 -22.79 -2.82 7.46
C LEU A 108 -22.06 -4.17 7.44
N SER A 109 -20.74 -4.14 7.40
CA SER A 109 -19.89 -5.34 7.57
C SER A 109 -19.41 -5.38 9.02
N CYS A 110 -19.88 -6.37 9.77
CA CYS A 110 -19.57 -6.52 11.17
C CYS A 110 -19.60 -8.00 11.56
N PRO A 111 -18.58 -8.49 12.29
CA PRO A 111 -18.54 -9.89 12.69
C PRO A 111 -19.82 -10.30 13.43
N PRO A 112 -20.28 -11.56 13.27
CA PRO A 112 -21.48 -12.05 13.93
C PRO A 112 -21.51 -11.79 15.44
N SER A 113 -20.37 -11.87 16.12
CA SER A 113 -20.21 -11.61 17.56
C SER A 113 -20.55 -10.18 17.98
N TYR A 114 -20.46 -9.21 17.07
CA TYR A 114 -20.75 -7.80 17.35
C TYR A 114 -22.17 -7.37 16.93
N GLN A 115 -22.88 -8.18 16.16
CA GLN A 115 -24.20 -7.82 15.64
C GLN A 115 -25.22 -7.57 16.75
N GLU A 116 -25.21 -8.37 17.82
CA GLU A 116 -26.11 -8.17 18.97
C GLU A 116 -25.84 -6.86 19.69
N ILE A 117 -24.57 -6.51 19.89
CA ILE A 117 -24.17 -5.24 20.49
C ILE A 117 -24.66 -4.09 19.63
N VAL A 118 -24.44 -4.17 18.30
CA VAL A 118 -24.87 -3.14 17.36
C VAL A 118 -26.38 -2.96 17.42
N ARG A 119 -27.17 -4.05 17.45
CA ARG A 119 -28.64 -3.96 17.59
C ARG A 119 -29.05 -3.33 18.93
N ALA A 120 -28.44 -3.73 20.04
CA ALA A 120 -28.76 -3.20 21.36
C ALA A 120 -28.44 -1.69 21.47
N GLU A 121 -27.27 -1.28 21.00
CA GLU A 121 -26.79 0.10 21.02
C GLU A 121 -27.63 1.00 20.11
N LEU A 122 -27.90 0.57 18.89
CA LEU A 122 -28.78 1.30 17.98
C LEU A 122 -30.23 1.34 18.49
N GLY A 123 -30.68 0.28 19.17
CA GLY A 123 -31.99 0.21 19.82
C GLY A 123 -32.13 1.29 20.88
N ALA A 124 -31.13 1.40 21.76
CA ALA A 124 -31.06 2.45 22.77
C ALA A 124 -31.01 3.86 22.15
N LEU A 125 -30.24 4.05 21.08
CA LEU A 125 -30.11 5.33 20.38
C LEU A 125 -31.39 5.77 19.67
N LEU A 126 -32.07 4.84 19.00
CA LEU A 126 -33.26 5.13 18.21
C LEU A 126 -34.55 5.06 19.05
N GLY A 127 -34.51 4.49 20.25
CA GLY A 127 -35.69 4.20 21.06
C GLY A 127 -36.52 3.06 20.48
N LEU A 128 -35.85 2.08 19.85
CA LEU A 128 -36.46 0.91 19.22
C LEU A 128 -36.07 -0.36 19.99
N ALA A 129 -36.98 -1.33 20.04
CA ALA A 129 -36.64 -2.66 20.54
C ALA A 129 -35.66 -3.35 19.54
N PRO A 130 -34.70 -4.17 20.01
CA PRO A 130 -33.68 -4.78 19.15
C PRO A 130 -34.25 -5.57 17.96
N GLU A 131 -35.43 -6.16 18.11
CA GLU A 131 -36.13 -6.94 17.07
C GLU A 131 -36.63 -6.08 15.92
N ARG A 132 -36.70 -4.76 16.12
CA ARG A 132 -37.09 -3.77 15.08
C ARG A 132 -35.88 -3.20 14.35
N ILE A 133 -34.69 -3.75 14.59
CA ILE A 133 -33.44 -3.36 13.95
C ILE A 133 -32.94 -4.54 13.11
N THR A 134 -33.03 -4.38 11.80
CA THR A 134 -32.53 -5.36 10.84
C THR A 134 -31.11 -4.99 10.45
N LEU A 135 -30.13 -5.86 10.75
CA LEU A 135 -28.78 -5.73 10.23
C LEU A 135 -28.65 -6.57 8.96
N VAL A 136 -28.10 -5.97 7.91
CA VAL A 136 -27.85 -6.64 6.63
C VAL A 136 -26.35 -6.60 6.37
N GLU A 137 -25.74 -7.77 6.18
CA GLU A 137 -24.31 -7.86 5.92
C GLU A 137 -23.98 -7.29 4.53
N SER A 138 -23.13 -6.27 4.48
CA SER A 138 -22.74 -5.59 3.24
C SER A 138 -21.49 -6.21 2.62
N GLY A 139 -21.57 -7.41 2.05
CA GLY A 139 -20.45 -8.02 1.29
C GLY A 139 -19.13 -8.14 2.08
N VAL A 140 -18.00 -8.27 1.36
CA VAL A 140 -16.66 -8.62 1.85
C VAL A 140 -16.38 -8.19 3.31
N ALA A 141 -15.92 -9.13 4.14
CA ALA A 141 -15.56 -8.88 5.53
C ALA A 141 -14.48 -7.80 5.64
N HIS A 142 -14.88 -6.58 5.99
CA HIS A 142 -13.98 -5.45 6.19
C HIS A 142 -13.30 -5.55 7.55
N ARG A 143 -11.97 -5.34 7.59
CA ARG A 143 -11.16 -5.34 8.83
C ARG A 143 -11.28 -4.01 9.61
N SER A 144 -12.41 -3.33 9.52
CA SER A 144 -12.63 -2.09 10.27
C SER A 144 -12.81 -2.35 11.75
N HIS A 145 -12.37 -1.38 12.55
CA HIS A 145 -12.56 -1.46 13.98
C HIS A 145 -14.07 -1.52 14.31
N PRO A 146 -14.55 -2.48 15.10
CA PRO A 146 -15.98 -2.64 15.38
C PRO A 146 -16.65 -1.39 15.96
N LEU A 147 -15.93 -0.61 16.78
CA LEU A 147 -16.44 0.67 17.29
C LEU A 147 -16.56 1.74 16.20
N ASP A 148 -15.67 1.78 15.21
CA ASP A 148 -15.76 2.75 14.10
C ASP A 148 -16.99 2.43 13.23
N VAL A 149 -17.25 1.13 12.99
CA VAL A 149 -18.45 0.66 12.28
C VAL A 149 -19.72 0.99 13.05
N LEU A 150 -19.72 0.76 14.38
CA LEU A 150 -20.84 1.09 15.25
C LEU A 150 -21.13 2.60 15.30
N ASP A 151 -20.08 3.43 15.37
CA ASP A 151 -20.22 4.89 15.36
C ASP A 151 -20.78 5.39 14.02
N ALA A 152 -20.27 4.86 12.90
CA ALA A 152 -20.81 5.16 11.57
C ALA A 152 -22.26 4.69 11.41
N ALA A 153 -22.63 3.54 11.99
CA ALA A 153 -24.00 3.03 12.01
C ALA A 153 -24.93 3.92 12.83
N ALA A 154 -24.45 4.44 13.98
CA ALA A 154 -25.18 5.40 14.79
C ALA A 154 -25.42 6.71 14.01
N ASP A 155 -24.39 7.26 13.37
CA ASP A 155 -24.48 8.45 12.54
C ASP A 155 -25.46 8.27 11.38
N ALA A 156 -25.30 7.21 10.59
CA ALA A 156 -26.12 6.94 9.41
C ALA A 156 -27.60 6.78 9.82
N SER A 157 -27.85 6.08 10.93
CA SER A 157 -29.19 5.85 11.44
C SER A 157 -29.87 7.13 11.95
N LEU A 158 -29.14 8.00 12.65
CA LEU A 158 -29.66 9.28 13.13
C LEU A 158 -29.97 10.23 11.97
N LEU A 159 -29.03 10.36 11.03
CA LEU A 159 -29.19 11.23 9.87
C LEU A 159 -30.31 10.73 8.96
N SER A 160 -30.38 9.42 8.70
CA SER A 160 -31.46 8.82 7.91
C SER A 160 -32.83 9.11 8.50
N ARG A 161 -32.97 8.98 9.83
CA ARG A 161 -34.22 9.30 10.53
C ARG A 161 -34.56 10.79 10.44
N ALA A 162 -33.56 11.66 10.51
CA ALA A 162 -33.77 13.11 10.45
C ALA A 162 -34.25 13.57 9.06
N VAL A 163 -33.70 13.02 7.98
CA VAL A 163 -34.03 13.42 6.60
C VAL A 163 -35.14 12.56 5.96
N GLY A 164 -35.52 11.45 6.58
CA GLY A 164 -36.52 10.52 6.05
C GLY A 164 -36.09 9.80 4.76
N ARG A 165 -34.79 9.62 4.55
CA ARG A 165 -34.18 8.98 3.37
C ARG A 165 -33.03 8.07 3.77
N PRO A 166 -32.65 7.07 2.93
CA PRO A 166 -31.42 6.32 3.14
C PRO A 166 -30.21 7.24 3.18
N VAL A 167 -29.31 7.03 4.15
CA VAL A 167 -28.06 7.78 4.30
C VAL A 167 -26.90 6.80 4.31
N ARG A 168 -25.90 7.07 3.48
CA ARG A 168 -24.64 6.34 3.41
C ARG A 168 -23.51 7.21 3.95
N LEU A 169 -22.71 6.64 4.85
CA LEU A 169 -21.55 7.32 5.43
C LEU A 169 -20.31 6.43 5.31
N PRO A 170 -19.13 7.00 5.01
CA PRO A 170 -17.88 6.29 5.19
C PRO A 170 -17.62 6.09 6.68
N VAL A 171 -17.17 4.90 7.05
CA VAL A 171 -16.62 4.56 8.35
C VAL A 171 -15.33 5.36 8.51
N ARG A 172 -15.26 6.19 9.56
CA ARG A 172 -14.09 7.01 9.86
C ARG A 172 -13.28 6.34 10.95
N SER A 173 -12.01 6.03 10.65
CA SER A 173 -11.05 5.66 11.68
C SER A 173 -10.52 6.91 12.37
N VAL A 174 -10.91 7.13 13.62
CA VAL A 174 -10.39 8.23 14.44
C VAL A 174 -9.17 7.71 15.21
N GLY A 175 -8.15 8.54 15.46
CA GLY A 175 -7.04 8.18 16.36
C GLY A 175 -5.92 7.28 15.80
N GLN A 176 -5.73 7.20 14.47
CA GLN A 176 -4.53 6.57 13.88
C GLN A 176 -3.25 7.31 14.31
N GLY A 177 -2.19 6.58 14.68
CA GLY A 177 -0.93 7.16 15.16
C GLY A 177 -0.97 7.60 16.62
N ALA A 178 -1.91 7.06 17.42
CA ALA A 178 -2.01 7.35 18.85
C ALA A 178 -0.96 6.57 19.64
N GLU A 179 -0.44 7.22 20.69
CA GLU A 179 0.51 6.63 21.62
C GLU A 179 -0.23 6.05 22.84
N ILE A 180 0.08 4.79 23.16
CA ILE A 180 -0.43 4.08 24.32
C ILE A 180 0.74 3.72 25.23
N ARG A 181 0.67 4.06 26.53
CA ARG A 181 1.73 3.75 27.50
C ARG A 181 1.24 2.93 28.68
N LEU A 182 2.05 1.92 29.05
CA LEU A 182 1.91 1.14 30.27
C LEU A 182 3.10 1.37 31.20
N HIS A 183 2.79 1.56 32.48
CA HIS A 183 3.73 1.67 33.59
C HIS A 183 3.54 0.54 34.56
N ARG A 184 4.62 0.11 35.19
CA ARG A 184 4.53 -0.85 36.28
C ARG A 184 4.26 -0.13 37.59
N ARG A 185 3.22 -0.56 38.32
CA ARG A 185 2.97 -0.05 39.67
C ARG A 185 4.08 -0.47 40.63
N ALA A 186 4.65 0.48 41.37
CA ALA A 186 5.50 0.15 42.51
C ALA A 186 4.64 -0.50 43.61
N THR A 187 4.83 -1.79 43.87
CA THR A 187 4.24 -2.44 45.04
C THR A 187 4.90 -1.84 46.28
N ALA A 188 4.18 -1.04 47.05
CA ALA A 188 4.62 -0.69 48.40
C ALA A 188 4.78 -2.01 49.19
N PRO A 189 5.91 -2.25 49.88
CA PRO A 189 6.04 -3.46 50.68
C PRO A 189 4.92 -3.43 51.72
N SER A 190 4.01 -4.40 51.64
CA SER A 190 3.01 -4.60 52.68
C SER A 190 3.78 -4.75 53.99
N ARG A 191 3.61 -3.81 54.93
CA ARG A 191 3.99 -4.02 56.32
C ARG A 191 3.11 -5.15 56.85
N GLN A 192 3.49 -6.39 56.57
CA GLN A 192 3.05 -7.50 57.38
C GLN A 192 3.54 -7.22 58.79
N HIS A 193 2.60 -7.20 59.73
CA HIS A 193 2.89 -7.14 61.15
C HIS A 193 4.00 -8.14 61.46
N ALA A 194 5.06 -7.63 62.09
CA ALA A 194 6.11 -8.48 62.65
C ALA A 194 5.47 -9.34 63.75
N ASP A 195 5.09 -10.56 63.41
CA ASP A 195 4.93 -11.61 64.40
C ASP A 195 6.27 -12.34 64.52
N THR A 196 6.85 -12.21 65.71
CA THR A 196 8.15 -12.73 66.09
C THR A 196 8.15 -14.25 66.11
N THR A 197 8.64 -14.91 65.05
CA THR A 197 9.38 -16.18 65.16
C THR A 197 10.31 -16.33 63.96
N GLY A 198 11.58 -16.64 64.23
CA GLY A 198 12.66 -16.62 63.25
C GLY A 198 12.55 -17.70 62.18
N GLY A 199 12.75 -17.29 60.93
CA GLY A 199 13.00 -18.14 59.78
C GLY A 199 13.31 -17.25 58.58
N ALA A 200 14.54 -17.33 58.06
CA ALA A 200 14.95 -16.57 56.90
C ALA A 200 14.18 -17.06 55.65
N THR A 201 13.17 -16.32 55.22
CA THR A 201 12.54 -16.47 53.91
C THR A 201 13.08 -15.40 52.97
N SER A 202 13.69 -15.83 51.86
CA SER A 202 13.95 -14.95 50.72
C SER A 202 12.62 -14.36 50.22
N PRO A 203 12.56 -13.08 49.80
CA PRO A 203 11.34 -12.52 49.28
C PRO A 203 11.02 -13.15 47.91
N SER A 204 10.09 -14.09 47.88
CA SER A 204 9.45 -14.53 46.65
C SER A 204 8.37 -13.51 46.29
N VAL A 205 8.72 -12.52 45.47
CA VAL A 205 7.72 -11.71 44.80
C VAL A 205 7.12 -12.59 43.71
N SER A 206 5.87 -13.05 43.89
CA SER A 206 5.12 -13.70 42.83
C SER A 206 4.98 -12.70 41.67
N ALA A 207 5.31 -13.10 40.45
CA ALA A 207 5.20 -12.26 39.26
C ALA A 207 3.75 -11.79 38.97
N THR A 208 2.76 -12.33 39.68
CA THR A 208 1.32 -12.08 39.53
C THR A 208 0.77 -10.88 40.32
N ASP A 209 1.56 -10.24 41.20
CA ASP A 209 1.05 -9.16 42.08
C ASP A 209 1.28 -7.73 41.55
N ALA A 210 1.90 -7.57 40.37
CA ALA A 210 2.17 -6.25 39.79
C ALA A 210 1.10 -5.84 38.77
N ALA A 211 0.18 -4.95 39.17
CA ALA A 211 -0.77 -4.35 38.25
C ALA A 211 -0.09 -3.32 37.33
N TRP A 212 -0.36 -3.39 36.02
CA TRP A 212 0.05 -2.36 35.07
C TRP A 212 -0.89 -1.15 35.17
N ILE A 213 -0.34 0.06 35.14
CA ILE A 213 -1.08 1.33 35.15
C ILE A 213 -0.95 1.95 33.77
N SER A 214 -2.08 2.37 33.22
CA SER A 214 -2.09 3.18 32.00
C SER A 214 -1.98 4.68 32.30
N GLU A 215 -1.28 5.45 31.45
CA GLU A 215 -1.29 6.94 31.49
C GLU A 215 -2.55 7.58 30.89
N THR A 216 -3.23 6.90 29.99
CA THR A 216 -4.40 7.41 29.27
C THR A 216 -5.59 6.47 29.44
N PRO A 217 -6.84 6.96 29.43
CA PRO A 217 -7.98 6.06 29.31
C PRO A 217 -8.04 5.56 27.86
N TRP A 218 -7.24 4.57 27.52
CA TRP A 218 -7.30 3.95 26.19
C TRP A 218 -8.27 2.77 26.15
N ALA A 219 -8.73 2.46 24.94
CA ALA A 219 -9.46 1.27 24.49
C ALA A 219 -10.86 1.00 25.08
N LEU A 220 -11.33 1.85 25.97
CA LEU A 220 -12.57 1.62 26.72
C LEU A 220 -13.55 2.80 26.57
N ARG A 221 -13.59 3.43 25.39
CA ARG A 221 -14.58 4.48 25.15
C ARG A 221 -15.98 3.86 24.95
N PRO A 222 -17.04 4.48 25.48
CA PRO A 222 -18.41 4.12 25.16
C PRO A 222 -18.69 4.42 23.68
N SER A 223 -19.50 3.59 23.01
CA SER A 223 -19.91 3.86 21.61
C SER A 223 -20.59 5.24 21.48
N LEU A 224 -20.60 5.82 20.28
CA LEU A 224 -21.37 7.06 20.02
C LEU A 224 -22.85 6.87 20.38
N ALA A 225 -23.41 5.71 20.05
CA ALA A 225 -24.77 5.34 20.42
C ALA A 225 -24.99 5.39 21.95
N ARG A 226 -24.06 4.84 22.74
CA ARG A 226 -24.10 4.87 24.21
C ARG A 226 -23.93 6.28 24.75
N LEU A 227 -23.01 7.07 24.20
CA LEU A 227 -22.79 8.45 24.59
C LEU A 227 -24.02 9.34 24.39
N LEU A 228 -24.75 9.14 23.28
CA LEU A 228 -25.92 9.93 22.94
C LEU A 228 -27.20 9.44 23.63
N SER A 229 -27.34 8.14 23.88
CA SER A 229 -28.54 7.56 24.49
C SER A 229 -28.49 7.50 26.02
N GLN A 230 -27.31 7.22 26.60
CA GLN A 230 -27.13 6.96 28.03
C GLN A 230 -25.85 7.63 28.57
N PRO A 231 -25.72 8.97 28.49
CA PRO A 231 -24.48 9.69 28.84
C PRO A 231 -24.02 9.52 30.32
N MET A 232 -24.91 9.05 31.19
CA MET A 232 -24.65 8.77 32.61
C MET A 232 -24.25 7.33 32.93
N HIS A 233 -24.35 6.42 31.95
CA HIS A 233 -23.94 5.01 32.02
C HIS A 233 -23.04 4.71 30.82
N ALA A 234 -22.04 5.57 30.65
CA ALA A 234 -21.14 5.53 29.52
C ALA A 234 -19.97 4.61 29.91
N ASP A 235 -20.27 3.33 30.11
CA ASP A 235 -19.29 2.29 30.40
C ASP A 235 -18.66 1.75 29.09
N PRO A 236 -17.47 1.15 29.16
CA PRO A 236 -16.81 0.51 28.02
C PRO A 236 -17.59 -0.70 27.49
N VAL A 237 -17.47 -0.96 26.18
CA VAL A 237 -18.22 -2.04 25.51
C VAL A 237 -17.53 -3.41 25.63
N ALA A 238 -16.22 -3.48 25.88
CA ALA A 238 -15.44 -4.73 26.00
C ALA A 238 -14.27 -4.56 26.97
N TRP A 239 -13.64 -5.63 27.47
CA TRP A 239 -12.46 -5.60 28.36
C TRP A 239 -11.37 -6.58 27.89
N PRO A 240 -10.06 -6.27 28.08
CA PRO A 240 -8.98 -7.17 27.68
C PRO A 240 -9.00 -8.46 28.51
N GLN A 241 -8.62 -9.57 27.87
CA GLN A 241 -8.70 -10.89 28.49
C GLN A 241 -7.34 -11.53 28.80
N VAL A 242 -6.25 -10.76 28.74
CA VAL A 242 -4.90 -11.23 29.10
C VAL A 242 -4.80 -11.47 30.62
N MET A 243 -4.54 -12.72 31.00
CA MET A 243 -4.62 -13.17 32.40
C MET A 243 -3.39 -12.80 33.25
N ASP A 244 -2.18 -12.97 32.70
CA ASP A 244 -0.92 -12.82 33.44
C ASP A 244 -0.40 -11.37 33.48
N SER A 245 -1.19 -10.42 32.97
CA SER A 245 -0.81 -9.00 32.84
C SER A 245 -2.03 -8.07 33.04
N PRO A 246 -2.67 -8.06 34.23
CA PRO A 246 -3.83 -7.24 34.48
C PRO A 246 -3.49 -5.74 34.42
N VAL A 247 -4.29 -4.97 33.69
CA VAL A 247 -4.17 -3.50 33.59
C VAL A 247 -5.27 -2.86 34.43
N GLN A 248 -4.88 -1.89 35.25
CA GLN A 248 -5.81 -1.03 35.99
C GLN A 248 -5.92 0.32 35.28
N ALA A 249 -7.17 0.72 34.97
CA ALA A 249 -7.46 2.09 34.57
C ALA A 249 -7.32 3.01 35.79
N PRO A 250 -6.59 4.14 35.72
CA PRO A 250 -6.54 5.08 36.82
C PRO A 250 -7.92 5.69 37.06
N ALA A 251 -8.38 5.69 38.31
CA ALA A 251 -9.60 6.39 38.67
C ALA A 251 -9.42 7.91 38.49
N GLY A 252 -10.27 8.56 37.69
CA GLY A 252 -10.37 10.02 37.61
C GLY A 252 -9.37 10.75 36.69
N LEU A 253 -9.02 10.17 35.54
CA LEU A 253 -8.21 10.83 34.51
C LEU A 253 -9.04 11.83 33.68
N ASP A 254 -8.75 13.14 33.80
CA ASP A 254 -9.12 14.15 32.81
C ASP A 254 -7.98 14.28 31.80
N SER A 255 -8.13 13.68 30.63
CA SER A 255 -7.07 13.68 29.60
C SER A 255 -7.01 14.98 28.81
N GLY A 256 -7.98 15.89 28.91
CA GLY A 256 -7.97 17.18 28.21
C GLY A 256 -7.99 17.13 26.67
N GLY A 257 -7.62 16.00 26.06
CA GLY A 257 -7.43 15.76 24.64
C GLY A 257 -8.52 14.87 24.01
N PRO A 258 -8.47 14.67 22.68
CA PRO A 258 -9.39 13.79 21.97
C PRO A 258 -9.26 12.33 22.45
N LEU A 259 -10.39 11.60 22.51
CA LEU A 259 -10.39 10.17 22.80
C LEU A 259 -9.65 9.45 21.67
N THR A 260 -8.51 8.82 21.98
CA THR A 260 -7.72 8.03 21.03
C THR A 260 -8.30 6.63 20.88
N HIS A 261 -8.22 6.06 19.68
CA HIS A 261 -8.76 4.73 19.38
C HIS A 261 -7.64 3.72 19.47
N ALA A 262 -7.77 2.77 20.39
CA ALA A 262 -6.94 1.57 20.44
C ALA A 262 -7.89 0.38 20.45
N SER A 263 -7.61 -0.61 19.60
CA SER A 263 -8.38 -1.85 19.59
C SER A 263 -8.08 -2.69 20.82
N LEU A 264 -9.02 -3.58 21.16
CA LEU A 264 -8.81 -4.59 22.19
C LEU A 264 -7.53 -5.41 21.91
N ALA A 265 -7.30 -5.78 20.65
CA ALA A 265 -6.12 -6.55 20.24
C ALA A 265 -4.81 -5.77 20.43
N GLU A 266 -4.78 -4.46 20.17
CA GLU A 266 -3.59 -3.63 20.41
C GLU A 266 -3.30 -3.48 21.91
N LEU A 267 -4.35 -3.47 22.74
CA LEU A 267 -4.24 -3.51 24.20
C LEU A 267 -3.66 -4.82 24.70
N GLU A 268 -4.21 -5.92 24.24
CA GLU A 268 -3.69 -7.24 24.58
C GLU A 268 -2.24 -7.41 24.09
N ALA A 269 -1.91 -6.87 22.92
CA ALA A 269 -0.55 -6.88 22.39
C ALA A 269 0.41 -6.03 23.22
N LEU A 270 0.01 -4.82 23.65
CA LEU A 270 0.83 -4.00 24.55
C LEU A 270 0.99 -4.64 25.94
N GLN A 271 -0.06 -5.28 26.48
CA GLN A 271 0.03 -6.03 27.74
C GLN A 271 1.08 -7.13 27.65
N VAL A 272 0.98 -7.97 26.61
CA VAL A 272 1.94 -9.04 26.37
C VAL A 272 3.34 -8.47 26.11
N PHE A 273 3.45 -7.41 25.31
CA PHE A 273 4.72 -6.75 25.02
C PHE A 273 5.43 -6.25 26.29
N ALA A 274 4.71 -5.52 27.15
CA ALA A 274 5.24 -4.98 28.39
C ALA A 274 5.65 -6.10 29.36
N GLN A 275 4.80 -7.10 29.54
CA GLN A 275 5.04 -8.22 30.43
C GLN A 275 6.24 -9.08 29.99
N GLU A 276 6.27 -9.49 28.72
CA GLU A 276 7.30 -10.41 28.22
C GLU A 276 8.66 -9.72 28.02
N THR A 277 8.67 -8.43 27.68
CA THR A 277 9.91 -7.64 27.65
C THR A 277 10.45 -7.46 29.07
N TRP A 278 9.58 -7.17 30.05
CA TRP A 278 9.99 -7.07 31.45
C TRP A 278 10.57 -8.38 31.99
N LEU A 279 9.92 -9.53 31.72
CA LEU A 279 10.43 -10.84 32.12
C LEU A 279 11.80 -11.15 31.50
N ASP A 280 12.03 -10.76 30.25
CA ASP A 280 13.32 -10.89 29.58
C ASP A 280 14.41 -9.99 30.22
N GLU A 281 14.05 -8.77 30.62
CA GLU A 281 14.93 -7.87 31.37
C GLU A 281 15.33 -8.47 32.74
N GLN A 282 14.38 -9.08 33.46
CA GLN A 282 14.68 -9.73 34.73
C GLN A 282 15.58 -10.96 34.56
N ALA A 283 15.36 -11.75 33.51
CA ALA A 283 16.22 -12.88 33.16
C ALA A 283 17.65 -12.41 32.86
N ALA A 284 17.80 -11.35 32.04
CA ALA A 284 19.09 -10.75 31.70
C ALA A 284 19.82 -10.19 32.93
N GLN A 285 19.11 -9.47 33.82
CA GLN A 285 19.66 -8.96 35.09
C GLN A 285 20.15 -10.10 36.00
N SER A 286 19.40 -11.21 36.02
CA SER A 286 19.74 -12.41 36.79
C SER A 286 20.76 -13.31 36.10
N LYS A 287 21.22 -12.95 34.88
CA LYS A 287 22.07 -13.78 34.00
C LYS A 287 21.52 -15.19 33.76
N ALA A 288 20.20 -15.32 33.74
CA ALA A 288 19.49 -16.57 33.48
C ALA A 288 19.11 -16.68 32.00
N ASP A 289 19.00 -17.91 31.48
CA ASP A 289 18.39 -18.14 30.17
C ASP A 289 16.89 -17.74 30.21
N PRO A 290 16.39 -16.95 29.25
CA PRO A 290 15.05 -16.38 29.32
C PRO A 290 13.93 -17.42 29.20
N VAL A 291 14.17 -18.58 28.56
CA VAL A 291 13.21 -19.69 28.50
C VAL A 291 13.23 -20.45 29.82
N ALA A 292 14.42 -20.77 30.35
CA ALA A 292 14.56 -21.42 31.66
C ALA A 292 13.97 -20.57 32.79
N TYR A 293 14.15 -19.25 32.74
CA TYR A 293 13.61 -18.29 33.70
C TYR A 293 12.07 -18.34 33.75
N ARG A 294 11.41 -18.46 32.59
CA ARG A 294 9.94 -18.61 32.49
C ARG A 294 9.48 -19.99 32.94
N LEU A 295 10.16 -21.05 32.52
CA LEU A 295 9.84 -22.42 32.94
C LEU A 295 9.95 -22.64 34.45
N ALA A 296 10.80 -21.87 35.15
CA ALA A 296 10.89 -21.91 36.61
C ALA A 296 9.67 -21.27 37.31
N GLN A 297 8.95 -20.37 36.63
CA GLN A 297 7.79 -19.64 37.17
C GLN A 297 6.45 -20.24 36.74
N LEU A 298 6.43 -21.01 35.64
CA LEU A 298 5.21 -21.64 35.15
C LEU A 298 4.84 -22.91 35.96
N PRO A 299 3.58 -23.03 36.43
CA PRO A 299 3.10 -24.24 37.08
C PRO A 299 3.06 -25.42 36.08
N PRO A 300 2.97 -26.68 36.57
CA PRO A 300 2.73 -27.83 35.70
C PRO A 300 1.42 -27.66 34.93
N GLY A 301 1.45 -27.72 33.60
CA GLY A 301 0.25 -27.50 32.77
C GLY A 301 0.54 -27.24 31.29
N PRO A 302 -0.49 -26.84 30.51
CA PRO A 302 -0.38 -26.60 29.07
C PRO A 302 0.65 -25.53 28.71
N ALA A 303 0.70 -24.42 29.45
CA ALA A 303 1.68 -23.33 29.27
C ALA A 303 3.14 -23.81 29.28
N ARG A 304 3.48 -24.64 30.28
CA ARG A 304 4.83 -25.20 30.45
C ARG A 304 5.17 -26.15 29.30
N THR A 305 4.20 -26.97 28.90
CA THR A 305 4.35 -27.95 27.79
C THR A 305 4.55 -27.23 26.45
N LEU A 306 3.73 -26.21 26.18
CA LEU A 306 3.84 -25.40 24.96
C LEU A 306 5.20 -24.71 24.88
N THR A 307 5.64 -24.08 25.97
CA THR A 307 6.94 -23.41 26.07
C THR A 307 8.10 -24.37 25.79
N GLN A 308 8.06 -25.57 26.38
CA GLN A 308 9.07 -26.61 26.16
C GLN A 308 9.10 -27.05 24.69
N ARG A 309 7.95 -27.36 24.08
CA ARG A 309 7.87 -27.82 22.69
C ARG A 309 8.31 -26.77 21.68
N VAL A 310 7.92 -25.51 21.87
CA VAL A 310 8.34 -24.42 20.98
C VAL A 310 9.85 -24.20 21.09
N ALA A 311 10.41 -24.24 22.30
CA ALA A 311 11.85 -24.15 22.51
C ALA A 311 12.62 -25.33 21.88
N GLU A 312 12.11 -26.56 22.02
CA GLU A 312 12.67 -27.76 21.40
C GLU A 312 12.63 -27.67 19.86
N GLN A 313 11.48 -27.31 19.28
CA GLN A 313 11.29 -27.18 17.82
C GLN A 313 12.17 -26.07 17.23
N ALA A 314 12.38 -24.99 17.98
CA ALA A 314 13.30 -23.93 17.62
C ALA A 314 14.78 -24.32 17.78
N ASN A 315 15.08 -25.51 18.34
CA ASN A 315 16.42 -25.94 18.73
C ASN A 315 17.11 -24.97 19.73
N TRP A 316 16.34 -24.41 20.66
CA TRP A 316 16.81 -23.39 21.62
C TRP A 316 18.07 -23.83 22.40
N ALA A 317 18.11 -25.10 22.84
CA ALA A 317 19.24 -25.67 23.59
C ALA A 317 20.51 -25.87 22.73
N ALA A 318 20.38 -26.24 21.45
CA ALA A 318 21.52 -26.39 20.53
C ALA A 318 22.08 -25.03 20.07
N LEU A 319 21.27 -23.97 20.18
CA LEU A 319 21.65 -22.58 19.93
C LEU A 319 22.37 -21.94 21.15
N GLY A 320 22.45 -22.65 22.29
CA GLY A 320 22.99 -22.16 23.56
C GLY A 320 24.47 -22.46 23.82
N ALA A 321 25.37 -21.74 23.17
CA ALA A 321 26.69 -21.42 23.74
C ALA A 321 27.12 -20.03 23.26
N PRO A 322 27.66 -19.13 24.11
CA PRO A 322 28.37 -17.97 23.59
C PRO A 322 29.68 -18.48 22.98
N ARG A 323 29.75 -18.61 21.65
CA ARG A 323 30.97 -19.08 21.00
C ARG A 323 31.26 -18.36 19.69
N GLU A 324 32.55 -18.02 19.59
CA GLU A 324 33.31 -17.53 18.45
C GLU A 324 32.82 -18.08 17.10
N ALA A 325 32.90 -17.21 16.08
CA ALA A 325 32.54 -17.45 14.69
C ALA A 325 32.96 -18.85 14.19
N SER A 326 31.97 -19.73 13.99
CA SER A 326 32.15 -21.06 13.41
C SER A 326 32.08 -21.00 11.88
N ARG A 327 33.15 -21.44 11.21
CA ARG A 327 33.20 -21.80 9.79
C ARG A 327 32.67 -23.23 9.62
N LEU A 328 31.81 -23.47 8.63
CA LEU A 328 31.44 -24.83 8.18
C LEU A 328 32.52 -25.45 7.27
N PRO A 329 32.59 -26.79 7.17
CA PRO A 329 33.77 -27.52 6.70
C PRO A 329 33.75 -27.81 5.19
N HIS A 330 34.92 -27.75 4.56
CA HIS A 330 35.20 -28.47 3.32
C HIS A 330 36.42 -29.38 3.50
N GLU A 331 36.38 -30.46 2.74
CA GLU A 331 37.13 -31.71 2.83
C GLU A 331 38.66 -31.63 2.70
N GLU A 332 39.27 -32.64 3.35
CA GLU A 332 40.43 -33.44 2.93
C GLU A 332 41.88 -33.08 3.31
N THR A 333 42.42 -33.96 4.19
CA THR A 333 43.73 -34.66 4.15
C THR A 333 44.85 -34.30 5.13
N SER A 334 45.28 -35.36 5.84
CA SER A 334 46.59 -35.67 6.45
C SER A 334 46.93 -35.21 7.90
N LYS A 335 47.20 -36.22 8.74
CA LYS A 335 47.83 -36.24 10.08
C LYS A 335 49.38 -36.19 9.98
N PRO A 336 50.15 -36.22 11.08
CA PRO A 336 50.07 -35.52 12.38
C PRO A 336 51.43 -34.89 12.79
N GLU A 337 51.50 -34.03 13.83
CA GLU A 337 52.53 -34.07 14.90
C GLU A 337 52.39 -32.94 15.94
N ALA A 338 52.97 -33.20 17.11
CA ALA A 338 52.78 -32.54 18.39
C ALA A 338 53.76 -31.37 18.66
N GLY A 339 53.39 -30.44 19.55
CA GLY A 339 54.32 -29.50 20.17
C GLY A 339 53.64 -28.33 20.89
N ALA A 340 53.96 -28.17 22.18
CA ALA A 340 53.36 -27.21 23.11
C ALA A 340 53.95 -25.79 23.02
N ALA A 341 53.15 -24.81 23.49
CA ALA A 341 53.48 -23.51 24.09
C ALA A 341 54.48 -22.57 23.37
N ASP A 342 54.06 -21.35 22.99
CA ASP A 342 54.17 -20.16 23.84
C ASP A 342 53.60 -18.91 23.13
N SER A 343 53.24 -17.95 23.96
CA SER A 343 52.68 -16.63 23.68
C SER A 343 53.50 -15.73 22.74
N ALA A 344 52.84 -15.14 21.72
CA ALA A 344 53.11 -13.79 21.21
C ALA A 344 52.11 -13.39 20.11
N LEU A 345 51.31 -12.36 20.43
CA LEU A 345 50.43 -11.63 19.53
C LEU A 345 51.16 -11.19 18.25
N THR A 346 50.83 -11.76 17.09
CA THR A 346 51.09 -11.13 15.78
C THR A 346 49.89 -11.39 14.85
N VAL A 347 48.99 -10.42 14.82
CA VAL A 347 47.86 -10.38 13.87
C VAL A 347 48.42 -10.05 12.48
N ARG A 348 48.54 -11.07 11.61
CA ARG A 348 48.65 -10.85 10.17
C ARG A 348 47.24 -10.61 9.62
N ARG A 349 47.00 -9.41 9.10
CA ARG A 349 45.76 -9.00 8.42
C ARG A 349 45.50 -9.86 7.18
N HIS A 350 44.36 -10.53 7.17
CA HIS A 350 43.60 -10.77 5.93
C HIS A 350 42.47 -9.73 5.94
N ASP A 351 42.47 -8.89 4.91
CA ASP A 351 41.59 -7.74 4.72
C ASP A 351 40.44 -8.18 3.82
N ASP A 352 39.38 -8.74 4.40
CA ASP A 352 38.12 -9.04 3.71
C ASP A 352 37.05 -8.05 4.20
N GLY A 353 36.74 -7.06 3.36
CA GLY A 353 35.80 -5.97 3.64
C GLY A 353 34.32 -6.39 3.65
N ALA A 354 33.92 -7.27 4.57
CA ALA A 354 32.53 -7.61 4.83
C ALA A 354 32.04 -6.98 6.15
N THR A 355 30.98 -6.18 6.08
CA THR A 355 30.23 -5.64 7.22
C THR A 355 29.67 -6.80 8.08
N SER A 356 30.12 -6.96 9.32
CA SER A 356 29.65 -8.04 10.20
C SER A 356 28.22 -7.76 10.70
N VAL A 357 27.25 -8.48 10.16
CA VAL A 357 25.85 -8.49 10.61
C VAL A 357 25.77 -9.11 12.02
N LEU A 358 25.00 -8.51 12.93
CA LEU A 358 24.75 -9.02 14.28
C LEU A 358 23.57 -9.99 14.26
N ARG A 359 23.61 -11.07 15.03
CA ARG A 359 22.53 -12.07 15.10
C ARG A 359 22.02 -12.21 16.51
N GLY A 360 20.70 -12.34 16.67
CA GLY A 360 20.10 -12.53 17.99
C GLY A 360 18.81 -13.34 17.93
N ARG A 361 18.40 -13.81 19.10
CA ARG A 361 17.21 -14.63 19.29
C ARG A 361 16.36 -14.16 20.45
N GLY A 362 15.05 -14.31 20.35
CA GLY A 362 14.10 -13.86 21.37
C GLY A 362 12.97 -14.85 21.55
N PHE A 363 12.44 -14.89 22.77
CA PHE A 363 11.27 -15.68 23.15
C PHE A 363 10.21 -14.79 23.79
N ALA A 364 8.94 -15.09 23.55
CA ALA A 364 7.81 -14.50 24.26
C ALA A 364 6.59 -15.43 24.27
N ALA A 365 5.69 -15.28 25.24
CA ALA A 365 4.44 -16.03 25.33
C ALA A 365 3.24 -15.14 25.69
N ALA A 366 2.02 -15.61 25.38
CA ALA A 366 0.76 -14.95 25.72
C ALA A 366 -0.24 -15.96 26.30
N HIS A 367 -1.10 -15.46 27.19
CA HIS A 367 -2.14 -16.21 27.89
C HIS A 367 -3.43 -15.40 27.95
N VAL A 368 -4.50 -15.93 27.34
CA VAL A 368 -5.80 -15.25 27.20
C VAL A 368 -6.92 -16.18 27.66
N ARG A 369 -7.94 -15.63 28.34
CA ARG A 369 -9.16 -16.36 28.71
C ARG A 369 -10.33 -15.97 27.82
N ASP A 370 -11.05 -16.97 27.33
CA ASP A 370 -12.31 -16.79 26.60
C ASP A 370 -13.50 -16.84 27.59
N ALA A 371 -14.40 -15.86 27.48
CA ALA A 371 -15.52 -15.65 28.38
C ALA A 371 -16.82 -16.38 27.95
N GLU A 372 -16.87 -17.06 26.81
CA GLU A 372 -18.15 -17.54 26.25
C GLU A 372 -18.72 -18.87 26.78
N THR A 373 -18.03 -19.61 27.65
CA THR A 373 -18.52 -20.93 28.08
C THR A 373 -18.64 -21.11 29.59
N THR A 374 -19.82 -21.59 29.99
CA THR A 374 -20.33 -21.91 31.35
C THR A 374 -19.30 -22.34 32.39
N GLU A 375 -19.38 -21.75 33.60
CA GLU A 375 -18.72 -22.08 34.89
C GLU A 375 -17.20 -22.39 34.92
N ASN A 376 -16.53 -22.66 33.79
CA ASN A 376 -15.09 -22.81 33.61
C ASN A 376 -14.72 -22.29 32.20
N GLY A 377 -14.37 -21.00 32.09
CA GLY A 377 -13.95 -20.38 30.82
C GLY A 377 -12.72 -21.06 30.20
N SER A 378 -12.61 -21.04 28.87
CA SER A 378 -11.51 -21.71 28.16
C SER A 378 -10.25 -20.82 28.12
N GLU A 379 -9.08 -21.40 28.39
CA GLU A 379 -7.80 -20.67 28.42
C GLU A 379 -6.96 -21.04 27.19
N THR A 380 -6.39 -20.04 26.53
CA THR A 380 -5.58 -20.18 25.31
C THR A 380 -4.16 -19.65 25.52
N TRP A 381 -3.19 -20.39 24.99
CA TRP A 381 -1.77 -20.09 25.11
C TRP A 381 -1.09 -19.97 23.74
N ALA A 382 -0.18 -19.01 23.59
CA ALA A 382 0.68 -18.87 22.42
C ALA A 382 2.13 -18.60 22.84
N ALA A 383 3.10 -19.10 22.06
CA ALA A 383 4.53 -18.91 22.31
C ALA A 383 5.33 -18.74 21.01
N TRP A 384 6.31 -17.84 21.02
CA TRP A 384 7.13 -17.47 19.87
C TRP A 384 8.61 -17.61 20.17
N VAL A 385 9.36 -18.10 19.18
CA VAL A 385 10.83 -17.95 19.09
C VAL A 385 11.16 -17.27 17.77
N VAL A 386 11.94 -16.20 17.82
CA VAL A 386 12.36 -15.42 16.65
C VAL A 386 13.88 -15.37 16.59
N GLU A 387 14.44 -15.47 15.38
CA GLU A 387 15.84 -15.17 15.06
C GLU A 387 15.90 -13.95 14.13
N VAL A 388 16.82 -13.02 14.43
CA VAL A 388 17.02 -11.78 13.66
C VAL A 388 18.48 -11.55 13.28
N GLU A 389 18.67 -10.84 12.19
CA GLU A 389 19.92 -10.24 11.74
C GLU A 389 19.82 -8.72 11.81
N VAL A 390 20.82 -8.03 12.37
CA VAL A 390 20.86 -6.57 12.50
C VAL A 390 22.10 -6.01 11.84
N GLU A 391 21.94 -5.08 10.91
CA GLU A 391 23.04 -4.36 10.28
C GLU A 391 23.39 -3.09 11.09
N PRO A 392 24.58 -3.02 11.73
CA PRO A 392 24.86 -1.95 12.70
C PRO A 392 24.93 -0.53 12.12
N LYS A 393 25.29 -0.39 10.84
CA LYS A 393 25.46 0.92 10.18
C LYS A 393 24.13 1.55 9.80
N THR A 394 23.15 0.75 9.43
CA THR A 394 21.85 1.19 8.93
C THR A 394 20.78 1.07 10.01
N GLY A 395 20.99 0.19 10.99
CA GLY A 395 19.98 -0.22 11.97
C GLY A 395 18.93 -1.17 11.38
N ARG A 396 19.14 -1.68 10.16
CA ARG A 396 18.22 -2.60 9.49
C ARG A 396 18.14 -3.92 10.26
N VAL A 397 16.92 -4.42 10.45
CA VAL A 397 16.64 -5.69 11.12
C VAL A 397 15.92 -6.62 10.15
N ASP A 398 16.47 -7.81 9.93
CA ASP A 398 15.91 -8.86 9.09
C ASP A 398 15.50 -10.04 9.97
N VAL A 399 14.22 -10.45 9.94
CA VAL A 399 13.78 -11.68 10.63
C VAL A 399 14.16 -12.88 9.77
N THR A 400 15.09 -13.70 10.25
CA THR A 400 15.65 -14.82 9.49
C THR A 400 14.95 -16.14 9.77
N ARG A 401 14.32 -16.28 10.95
CA ARG A 401 13.56 -17.46 11.32
C ARG A 401 12.50 -17.15 12.37
N LEU A 402 11.37 -17.84 12.28
CA LEU A 402 10.24 -17.74 13.20
C LEU A 402 9.70 -19.15 13.52
N VAL A 403 9.47 -19.43 14.80
CA VAL A 403 8.78 -20.64 15.29
C VAL A 403 7.67 -20.21 16.22
N VAL A 404 6.44 -20.64 15.93
CA VAL A 404 5.25 -20.31 16.72
C VAL A 404 4.58 -21.60 17.18
N GLY A 405 4.13 -21.63 18.43
CA GLY A 405 3.23 -22.64 18.94
C GLY A 405 1.98 -22.01 19.54
N HIS A 406 0.86 -22.70 19.41
CA HIS A 406 -0.41 -22.33 20.03
C HIS A 406 -1.07 -23.58 20.63
N ASP A 407 -1.77 -23.41 21.75
CA ASP A 407 -2.59 -24.45 22.34
C ASP A 407 -4.03 -24.28 21.84
N SER A 408 -4.60 -25.33 21.22
CA SER A 408 -6.00 -25.35 20.80
C SER A 408 -6.65 -26.63 21.33
N GLN A 409 -7.66 -26.47 22.18
CA GLN A 409 -8.45 -27.59 22.70
C GLN A 409 -9.40 -28.18 21.62
N SER A 410 -9.56 -27.53 20.46
CA SER A 410 -10.30 -28.05 19.29
C SER A 410 -9.34 -28.56 18.20
N LEU A 411 -8.71 -29.70 18.47
CA LEU A 411 -7.68 -30.36 17.65
C LEU A 411 -8.06 -30.73 16.19
N GLN A 412 -9.29 -30.49 15.72
CA GLN A 412 -9.72 -30.90 14.37
C GLN A 412 -9.40 -29.90 13.26
N THR A 413 -9.41 -28.59 13.51
CA THR A 413 -9.15 -27.59 12.46
C THR A 413 -7.65 -27.35 12.23
N ALA A 414 -6.83 -27.50 13.28
CA ALA A 414 -5.37 -27.30 13.20
C ALA A 414 -4.61 -28.48 12.53
N GLN A 415 -5.18 -29.70 12.51
CA GLN A 415 -4.56 -30.85 11.85
C GLN A 415 -4.63 -30.80 10.31
N GLN A 416 -5.39 -29.87 9.74
CA GLN A 416 -5.46 -29.63 8.29
C GLN A 416 -4.46 -28.56 7.81
N ALA A 417 -3.81 -27.82 8.73
CA ALA A 417 -2.81 -26.82 8.39
C ALA A 417 -1.44 -27.48 8.15
N THR A 418 -0.93 -27.37 6.93
CA THR A 418 0.40 -27.84 6.55
C THR A 418 1.50 -27.07 7.28
N VAL A 419 2.29 -27.75 8.11
CA VAL A 419 3.35 -27.21 9.00
C VAL A 419 4.63 -26.77 8.24
N ARG A 420 4.54 -26.37 6.97
CA ARG A 420 5.68 -25.80 6.23
C ARG A 420 5.20 -24.77 5.23
N GLU A 421 4.88 -23.58 5.71
CA GLU A 421 4.69 -22.40 4.86
C GLU A 421 5.00 -21.15 5.68
N GLN A 422 5.66 -20.16 5.06
CA GLN A 422 5.82 -18.83 5.61
C GLN A 422 4.46 -18.15 5.60
N ASP A 423 3.79 -18.09 6.74
CA ASP A 423 2.49 -17.43 6.86
C ASP A 423 2.64 -15.92 6.56
N PRO A 424 2.04 -15.41 5.46
CA PRO A 424 2.12 -14.00 5.08
C PRO A 424 1.59 -13.04 6.14
N LEU A 425 0.65 -13.47 6.99
CA LEU A 425 0.09 -12.66 8.07
C LEU A 425 1.13 -12.41 9.16
N LEU A 426 1.87 -13.45 9.54
CA LEU A 426 2.95 -13.36 10.52
C LEU A 426 4.12 -12.51 10.01
N LEU A 427 4.46 -12.62 8.72
CA LEU A 427 5.52 -11.83 8.10
C LEU A 427 5.12 -10.34 7.98
N ASN A 428 3.85 -10.06 7.68
CA ASN A 428 3.33 -8.69 7.63
C ASN A 428 3.31 -8.05 9.04
N ALA A 429 2.90 -8.81 10.06
CA ALA A 429 2.97 -8.37 11.45
C ALA A 429 4.41 -8.04 11.86
N ALA A 430 5.38 -8.90 11.52
CA ALA A 430 6.80 -8.66 11.80
C ALA A 430 7.35 -7.40 11.10
N ARG A 431 7.00 -7.18 9.83
CA ARG A 431 7.43 -5.98 9.08
C ARG A 431 6.87 -4.69 9.67
N ARG A 432 5.59 -4.69 10.08
CA ARG A 432 4.96 -3.54 10.76
C ARG A 432 5.66 -3.22 12.09
N LEU A 433 6.00 -4.26 12.86
CA LEU A 433 6.70 -4.12 14.13
C LEU A 433 8.13 -3.58 13.97
N LEU A 434 8.79 -3.81 12.83
CA LEU A 434 10.17 -3.37 12.58
C LEU A 434 10.30 -1.98 11.94
N GLN A 435 9.18 -1.26 11.74
CA GLN A 435 9.16 -0.02 10.93
C GLN A 435 10.05 -0.11 9.70
N ALA A 436 10.06 -1.25 8.98
CA ALA A 436 10.78 -1.32 7.72
C ALA A 436 10.22 -0.16 6.88
N PRO A 437 11.03 0.88 6.58
CA PRO A 437 10.50 2.09 5.98
C PRO A 437 9.82 1.70 4.68
N ALA A 438 8.62 2.25 4.44
CA ALA A 438 7.95 2.08 3.16
C ALA A 438 8.95 2.39 2.04
N SER A 439 9.19 1.39 1.20
CA SER A 439 10.08 1.53 0.07
C SER A 439 9.35 2.20 -1.09
N PHE A 440 10.09 2.90 -1.94
CA PHE A 440 9.52 3.45 -3.16
C PHE A 440 9.00 2.36 -4.12
N ASP A 441 9.33 1.08 -3.93
CA ASP A 441 8.86 -0.03 -4.76
C ASP A 441 7.83 -0.95 -4.07
N ASP A 442 7.18 -0.48 -3.00
CA ASP A 442 6.09 -1.22 -2.35
C ASP A 442 4.80 -1.14 -3.18
N TRP A 443 4.24 -2.31 -3.51
CA TRP A 443 2.94 -2.45 -4.20
C TRP A 443 1.89 -2.90 -3.19
N GLY A 444 0.84 -2.11 -3.00
CA GLY A 444 -0.33 -2.55 -2.23
C GLY A 444 -0.09 -2.79 -0.74
N ALA A 445 0.31 -1.75 -0.02
CA ALA A 445 -0.12 -1.50 1.35
C ALA A 445 -0.23 0.02 1.42
N ALA A 446 -1.31 0.48 0.83
CA ALA A 446 -1.45 1.87 0.53
C ALA A 446 -1.39 2.71 1.81
N GLY A 447 -1.15 4.00 1.63
CA GLY A 447 -2.24 4.83 2.12
C GLY A 447 -3.52 4.43 1.35
N ALA A 448 -4.38 3.57 1.93
CA ALA A 448 -5.74 3.19 1.43
C ALA A 448 -5.90 2.14 0.26
N GLY A 449 -6.52 0.97 0.50
CA GLY A 449 -6.98 -0.03 -0.48
C GLY A 449 -6.27 -1.40 -0.66
N ALA A 450 -6.59 -2.48 0.08
CA ALA A 450 -6.33 -3.88 -0.31
C ALA A 450 -7.59 -4.74 -0.14
N SER A 451 -8.37 -4.93 -1.20
CA SER A 451 -9.47 -5.92 -1.27
C SER A 451 -9.02 -7.12 -2.12
N PHE A 452 -9.10 -8.33 -1.56
CA PHE A 452 -9.00 -9.57 -2.32
C PHE A 452 -10.43 -10.10 -2.55
N ALA A 453 -10.72 -10.45 -3.80
CA ALA A 453 -11.97 -11.07 -4.22
C ALA A 453 -12.13 -12.49 -3.64
N GLN A 454 -13.38 -12.81 -3.30
CA GLN A 454 -13.86 -14.13 -2.90
C GLN A 454 -13.66 -15.15 -4.03
N THR A 455 -13.16 -16.34 -3.70
CA THR A 455 -13.37 -17.56 -4.49
C THR A 455 -14.56 -18.32 -3.91
N ASP A 456 -15.60 -18.51 -4.72
CA ASP A 456 -16.71 -19.41 -4.49
C ASP A 456 -16.23 -20.86 -4.29
N PHE A 457 -16.70 -21.51 -3.22
CA PHE A 457 -16.87 -22.96 -3.19
C PHE A 457 -18.26 -23.28 -2.64
N ASP A 458 -19.13 -23.76 -3.54
CA ASP A 458 -20.35 -24.48 -3.22
C ASP A 458 -20.01 -25.79 -2.50
N VAL A 459 -20.42 -25.94 -1.24
CA VAL A 459 -20.76 -27.26 -0.67
C VAL A 459 -22.00 -27.13 0.20
N ALA A 460 -22.98 -27.94 -0.17
CA ALA A 460 -24.33 -28.01 0.37
C ALA A 460 -24.43 -28.08 1.90
N SER A 461 -25.38 -27.31 2.42
CA SER A 461 -25.89 -27.36 3.78
C SER A 461 -26.88 -28.51 3.96
N SER A 462 -26.75 -29.26 5.07
CA SER A 462 -27.87 -30.00 5.65
C SER A 462 -27.98 -29.66 7.13
N SER A 463 -29.12 -29.08 7.45
CA SER A 463 -29.60 -28.53 8.72
C SER A 463 -29.75 -29.52 9.88
N LEU A 464 -29.61 -29.03 11.12
CA LEU A 464 -30.55 -29.36 12.19
C LEU A 464 -30.62 -28.22 13.25
N GLN A 465 -31.83 -27.72 13.51
CA GLN A 465 -32.14 -26.75 14.57
C GLN A 465 -32.29 -27.43 15.93
N VAL A 466 -31.94 -26.72 17.02
CA VAL A 466 -32.66 -26.80 18.30
C VAL A 466 -32.75 -25.40 18.93
N ALA A 467 -33.96 -25.03 19.35
CA ALA A 467 -34.34 -23.79 20.02
C ALA A 467 -34.19 -23.89 21.55
N GLY A 468 -34.02 -22.75 22.25
CA GLY A 468 -34.15 -22.67 23.70
C GLY A 468 -33.71 -21.35 24.35
N GLU A 469 -34.69 -20.46 24.54
CA GLU A 469 -34.94 -19.47 25.63
C GLU A 469 -33.79 -18.71 26.36
N THR A 470 -33.91 -17.38 26.24
CA THR A 470 -33.57 -16.26 27.15
C THR A 470 -32.87 -16.50 28.49
N ALA A 471 -31.70 -15.87 28.66
CA ALA A 471 -31.29 -15.14 29.87
C ALA A 471 -30.22 -14.09 29.52
N ILE A 472 -30.46 -12.86 29.97
CA ILE A 472 -29.60 -11.67 29.82
C ILE A 472 -28.50 -11.73 30.88
N ASP A 473 -27.24 -11.79 30.44
CA ASP A 473 -25.98 -11.36 31.08
C ASP A 473 -24.83 -12.14 30.41
N ARG A 474 -24.26 -11.61 29.31
CA ARG A 474 -23.05 -12.16 28.70
C ARG A 474 -22.11 -11.04 28.21
N PRO A 475 -20.91 -10.88 28.79
CA PRO A 475 -19.84 -10.15 28.13
C PRO A 475 -19.33 -10.98 26.93
N ILE A 476 -18.95 -10.26 25.90
CA ILE A 476 -18.84 -10.68 24.50
C ILE A 476 -17.58 -11.52 24.22
N ASP A 477 -17.72 -12.50 23.33
CA ASP A 477 -16.68 -13.35 22.75
C ASP A 477 -15.55 -12.54 22.08
N SER A 478 -14.39 -12.54 22.73
CA SER A 478 -13.12 -12.20 22.10
C SER A 478 -12.42 -13.50 21.73
N GLY A 479 -12.42 -13.82 20.44
CA GLY A 479 -11.57 -14.87 19.88
C GLY A 479 -12.33 -16.06 19.31
N GLN A 480 -13.02 -15.87 18.18
CA GLN A 480 -13.23 -17.01 17.30
C GLN A 480 -11.86 -17.53 16.84
N LEU A 481 -11.50 -18.67 17.41
CA LEU A 481 -10.41 -19.57 17.03
C LEU A 481 -10.53 -19.97 15.56
N ALA A 482 -10.06 -19.08 14.69
CA ALA A 482 -9.60 -19.36 13.34
C ALA A 482 -8.39 -18.45 13.10
N LEU A 483 -7.20 -18.94 13.49
CA LEU A 483 -5.86 -18.46 13.10
C LEU A 483 -5.75 -16.94 12.84
N ASP A 484 -5.67 -16.05 13.86
CA ASP A 484 -5.01 -14.72 13.67
C ASP A 484 -4.84 -13.82 14.91
N GLY A 485 -5.73 -13.84 15.91
CA GLY A 485 -5.69 -12.88 17.04
C GLY A 485 -4.64 -13.20 18.12
N VAL A 486 -4.90 -14.25 18.91
CA VAL A 486 -4.07 -14.64 20.08
C VAL A 486 -2.67 -15.10 19.66
N MET A 487 -2.55 -15.69 18.46
CA MET A 487 -1.27 -16.16 17.94
C MET A 487 -0.27 -15.02 17.70
N THR A 488 -0.68 -13.79 17.44
CA THR A 488 0.25 -12.70 17.09
C THR A 488 0.66 -11.84 18.29
N LEU A 489 -0.01 -11.97 19.44
CA LEU A 489 0.27 -11.18 20.65
C LEU A 489 1.74 -11.23 21.12
N PRO A 490 2.44 -12.39 21.11
CA PRO A 490 3.84 -12.45 21.55
C PRO A 490 4.85 -11.82 20.57
N ALA A 491 4.44 -11.46 19.35
CA ALA A 491 5.36 -11.13 18.26
C ALA A 491 6.28 -9.94 18.57
N ALA A 492 5.72 -8.85 19.09
CA ALA A 492 6.48 -7.63 19.42
C ALA A 492 7.57 -7.90 20.46
N ALA A 493 7.22 -8.62 21.55
CA ALA A 493 8.17 -8.97 22.59
C ALA A 493 9.24 -9.93 22.08
N ALA A 494 8.87 -10.95 21.30
CA ALA A 494 9.84 -11.90 20.76
C ALA A 494 10.87 -11.23 19.84
N ILE A 495 10.42 -10.33 18.94
CA ILE A 495 11.31 -9.55 18.06
C ILE A 495 12.17 -8.58 18.87
N GLY A 496 11.58 -7.83 19.81
CA GLY A 496 12.32 -6.90 20.68
C GLY A 496 13.39 -7.60 21.53
N ASN A 497 13.07 -8.78 22.07
CA ASN A 497 13.99 -9.63 22.81
C ASN A 497 15.13 -10.15 21.91
N ALA A 498 14.82 -10.48 20.65
CA ALA A 498 15.83 -10.90 19.67
C ALA A 498 16.80 -9.78 19.28
N ILE A 499 16.28 -8.56 19.08
CA ILE A 499 17.11 -7.36 18.83
C ILE A 499 18.01 -7.09 20.03
N PHE A 500 17.47 -7.12 21.26
CA PHE A 500 18.28 -6.94 22.47
C PHE A 500 19.36 -8.01 22.60
N ASN A 501 19.05 -9.28 22.29
CA ASN A 501 20.03 -10.34 22.30
C ASN A 501 21.14 -10.13 21.25
N ALA A 502 20.81 -9.60 20.07
CA ALA A 502 21.77 -9.30 19.01
C ALA A 502 22.68 -8.09 19.31
N THR A 503 22.11 -7.06 19.94
CA THR A 503 22.70 -5.71 19.97
C THR A 503 23.04 -5.19 21.37
N GLY A 504 22.44 -5.76 22.42
CA GLY A 504 22.45 -5.21 23.78
C GLY A 504 21.56 -3.98 23.96
N VAL A 505 20.91 -3.48 22.90
CA VAL A 505 20.03 -2.32 22.92
C VAL A 505 18.60 -2.76 23.25
N ARG A 506 18.01 -2.18 24.29
CA ARG A 506 16.65 -2.53 24.75
C ARG A 506 15.62 -1.53 24.25
N LEU A 507 14.76 -1.98 23.35
CA LEU A 507 13.66 -1.19 22.81
C LEU A 507 12.37 -1.46 23.60
N ARG A 508 11.81 -0.41 24.21
CA ARG A 508 10.52 -0.46 24.97
C ARG A 508 9.38 0.26 24.25
N GLU A 509 9.60 0.60 22.98
CA GLU A 509 8.70 1.38 22.16
C GLU A 509 8.49 0.65 20.83
N VAL A 510 7.23 0.40 20.49
CA VAL A 510 6.81 -0.30 19.27
C VAL A 510 6.04 0.69 18.39
N PRO A 511 6.29 0.72 17.06
CA PRO A 511 7.19 -0.19 16.33
C PRO A 511 8.67 0.21 16.42
N PHE A 512 9.57 -0.74 16.22
CA PHE A 512 11.02 -0.60 16.39
C PHE A 512 11.63 0.23 15.27
N ASN A 513 12.13 1.43 15.59
CA ASN A 513 12.67 2.36 14.60
C ASN A 513 14.16 2.08 14.30
N ALA A 514 14.47 1.74 13.04
CA ALA A 514 15.84 1.45 12.58
C ALA A 514 16.82 2.62 12.76
N ALA A 515 16.37 3.87 12.57
CA ALA A 515 17.21 5.05 12.79
C ALA A 515 17.56 5.24 14.27
N LYS A 516 16.58 5.05 15.17
CA LYS A 516 16.81 5.08 16.62
C LYS A 516 17.78 3.98 17.05
N LEU A 517 17.60 2.76 16.54
CA LEU A 517 18.50 1.63 16.80
C LEU A 517 19.93 1.90 16.31
N ARG A 518 20.08 2.44 15.10
CA ARG A 518 21.39 2.86 14.56
C ARG A 518 22.05 3.92 15.43
N ASP A 519 21.31 4.94 15.86
CA ASP A 519 21.87 6.05 16.64
C ASP A 519 22.34 5.55 18.03
N GLU A 520 21.61 4.61 18.64
CA GLU A 520 22.03 3.94 19.89
C GLU A 520 23.25 3.02 19.69
N LEU A 521 23.34 2.32 18.55
CA LEU A 521 24.50 1.52 18.17
C LEU A 521 25.74 2.37 17.84
N ALA A 522 25.54 3.57 17.28
CA ALA A 522 26.60 4.53 17.01
C ALA A 522 27.16 5.15 18.30
N GLY A 523 26.30 5.39 19.30
CA GLY A 523 26.71 5.87 20.63
C GLY A 523 27.50 4.86 21.47
N THR A 524 27.50 3.58 21.08
CA THR A 524 28.13 2.47 21.83
C THR A 524 29.41 1.92 21.17
N SER A 525 29.83 2.44 20.01
CA SER A 525 30.99 1.90 19.27
C SER A 525 32.32 2.67 19.50
N PRO A 526 33.43 2.01 19.91
CA PRO A 526 34.76 2.62 20.02
C PRO A 526 35.45 2.89 18.66
N LEU A 527 34.84 2.54 17.52
CA LEU A 527 35.50 2.40 16.22
C LEU A 527 35.56 3.67 15.36
N ALA A 528 35.10 4.83 15.87
CA ALA A 528 35.01 6.06 15.09
C ALA A 528 36.33 6.88 14.98
N LYS A 529 37.51 6.33 15.32
CA LYS A 529 38.77 7.11 15.35
C LYS A 529 39.89 6.70 14.40
N ASP A 530 39.81 5.57 13.68
CA ASP A 530 40.97 5.04 12.94
C ASP A 530 40.82 4.93 11.41
N ALA A 531 40.04 5.80 10.78
CA ALA A 531 39.90 5.84 9.31
C ALA A 531 40.42 7.15 8.71
N ALA A 532 41.68 7.50 9.01
CA ALA A 532 42.40 8.58 8.32
C ALA A 532 43.91 8.31 8.28
N SER A 533 44.36 7.26 7.60
CA SER A 533 45.70 7.20 6.97
C SER A 533 45.84 5.95 6.10
N LEU A 534 46.76 6.02 5.12
CA LEU A 534 47.13 5.06 4.07
C LEU A 534 46.28 5.15 2.78
N GLY A 535 46.82 5.43 1.60
CA GLY A 535 48.21 5.60 1.19
C GLY A 535 48.25 5.73 -0.35
N TRP A 536 48.52 6.94 -0.82
CA TRP A 536 48.54 7.45 -2.19
C TRP A 536 49.53 6.80 -3.21
N LEU A 537 50.16 5.67 -2.91
CA LEU A 537 51.25 5.09 -3.72
C LEU A 537 50.89 3.70 -4.27
N ARG A 538 49.94 3.65 -5.22
CA ARG A 538 49.72 2.46 -6.09
C ARG A 538 48.91 2.79 -7.36
N ARG A 539 49.17 3.94 -8.00
CA ARG A 539 48.42 4.44 -9.18
C ARG A 539 49.08 4.19 -10.54
N GLY A 540 49.94 3.17 -10.67
CA GLY A 540 50.55 2.82 -11.98
C GLY A 540 49.88 1.62 -12.66
N GLY A 541 49.96 0.45 -12.02
CA GLY A 541 49.44 -0.81 -12.58
C GLY A 541 47.92 -0.95 -12.52
N VAL A 542 47.26 -0.27 -11.57
CA VAL A 542 45.80 -0.33 -11.40
C VAL A 542 45.06 0.34 -12.56
N TRP A 543 45.63 1.40 -13.17
CA TRP A 543 45.00 2.09 -14.30
C TRP A 543 45.12 1.31 -15.62
N LEU A 544 46.21 0.56 -15.82
CA LEU A 544 46.36 -0.30 -16.99
C LEU A 544 45.50 -1.57 -16.88
N ALA A 545 45.41 -2.18 -15.69
CA ALA A 545 44.51 -3.31 -15.43
C ALA A 545 43.02 -2.88 -15.48
N ALA A 546 42.69 -1.69 -14.98
CA ALA A 546 41.35 -1.11 -15.11
C ALA A 546 41.01 -0.78 -16.57
N GLY A 547 41.97 -0.24 -17.33
CA GLY A 547 41.80 0.04 -18.77
C GLY A 547 41.59 -1.23 -19.60
N ALA A 548 42.39 -2.28 -19.37
CA ALA A 548 42.24 -3.55 -20.07
C ALA A 548 40.90 -4.25 -19.72
N SER A 549 40.49 -4.22 -18.45
CA SER A 549 39.19 -4.74 -18.01
C SER A 549 38.01 -3.94 -18.60
N ALA A 550 38.13 -2.62 -18.70
CA ALA A 550 37.12 -1.77 -19.33
C ALA A 550 36.99 -2.06 -20.84
N VAL A 551 38.11 -2.27 -21.54
CA VAL A 551 38.11 -2.66 -22.96
C VAL A 551 37.53 -4.06 -23.16
N ALA A 552 37.89 -5.03 -22.33
CA ALA A 552 37.29 -6.37 -22.37
C ALA A 552 35.78 -6.33 -22.06
N GLY A 553 35.36 -5.48 -21.12
CA GLY A 553 33.95 -5.20 -20.83
C GLY A 553 33.20 -4.60 -22.04
N LEU A 554 33.81 -3.63 -22.74
CA LEU A 554 33.22 -3.03 -23.94
C LEU A 554 33.13 -4.02 -25.11
N VAL A 555 34.17 -4.83 -25.33
CA VAL A 555 34.19 -5.86 -26.39
C VAL A 555 33.15 -6.95 -26.11
N THR A 556 33.01 -7.38 -24.85
CA THR A 556 31.97 -8.35 -24.48
C THR A 556 30.58 -7.75 -24.58
N MET A 557 30.36 -6.48 -24.19
CA MET A 557 29.08 -5.78 -24.34
C MET A 557 28.68 -5.58 -25.81
N ALA A 558 29.60 -5.14 -26.66
CA ALA A 558 29.40 -4.91 -28.09
C ALA A 558 29.28 -6.20 -28.93
N TRP A 559 29.50 -7.38 -28.33
CA TRP A 559 29.45 -8.64 -29.05
C TRP A 559 28.02 -8.97 -29.52
N PRO A 560 27.78 -9.21 -30.83
CA PRO A 560 26.44 -9.29 -31.42
C PRO A 560 25.62 -10.51 -30.98
N LEU A 561 26.27 -11.60 -30.55
CA LEU A 561 25.63 -12.86 -30.14
C LEU A 561 26.09 -13.27 -28.73
N LYS A 562 25.23 -13.13 -27.74
CA LYS A 562 25.53 -13.56 -26.36
C LYS A 562 25.40 -15.09 -26.23
N PRO A 563 26.04 -15.73 -25.25
CA PRO A 563 25.84 -17.16 -25.01
C PRO A 563 24.38 -17.46 -24.67
N ALA A 564 23.84 -18.53 -25.26
CA ALA A 564 22.49 -18.99 -24.96
C ALA A 564 22.38 -19.52 -23.52
N ILE A 565 21.26 -19.23 -22.85
CA ILE A 565 20.93 -19.83 -21.55
C ILE A 565 20.10 -21.09 -21.83
N ALA A 566 20.51 -22.22 -21.27
CA ALA A 566 19.82 -23.50 -21.46
C ALA A 566 18.35 -23.43 -20.97
N PRO A 567 17.40 -24.07 -21.66
CA PRO A 567 16.02 -24.20 -21.17
C PRO A 567 15.98 -24.91 -19.81
N THR A 568 15.01 -24.55 -18.98
CA THR A 568 14.72 -25.20 -17.69
C THR A 568 13.30 -25.77 -17.69
N ALA A 569 12.93 -26.53 -16.66
CA ALA A 569 11.56 -27.05 -16.49
C ALA A 569 10.54 -25.96 -16.07
N GLY A 570 10.90 -24.68 -16.13
CA GLY A 570 10.14 -23.58 -15.50
C GLY A 570 10.30 -23.54 -13.96
N PRO A 571 9.73 -22.54 -13.29
CA PRO A 571 9.66 -22.48 -11.84
C PRO A 571 8.52 -23.37 -11.33
N ASP A 572 8.63 -23.88 -10.10
CA ASP A 572 7.50 -24.48 -9.41
C ASP A 572 6.57 -23.34 -8.93
N VAL A 573 5.44 -23.17 -9.62
CA VAL A 573 4.49 -22.08 -9.36
C VAL A 573 3.83 -22.17 -7.99
N SER A 574 3.85 -23.35 -7.34
CA SER A 574 3.33 -23.53 -5.98
C SER A 574 4.18 -22.82 -4.92
N LEU A 575 5.40 -22.42 -5.25
CA LEU A 575 6.30 -21.71 -4.35
C LEU A 575 6.02 -20.20 -4.29
N TYR A 576 5.18 -19.66 -5.18
CA TYR A 576 4.85 -18.24 -5.20
C TYR A 576 3.62 -17.95 -4.33
N SER A 577 3.73 -16.97 -3.44
CA SER A 577 2.59 -16.53 -2.65
C SER A 577 1.60 -15.73 -3.51
N ALA A 578 0.32 -15.72 -3.10
CA ALA A 578 -0.71 -14.92 -3.75
C ALA A 578 -0.34 -13.42 -3.81
N ALA A 579 0.35 -12.91 -2.78
CA ALA A 579 0.83 -11.53 -2.75
C ALA A 579 1.93 -11.26 -3.79
N ALA A 580 2.84 -12.21 -4.02
CA ALA A 580 3.86 -12.08 -5.05
C ALA A 580 3.24 -12.11 -6.46
N ILE A 581 2.23 -12.97 -6.67
CA ILE A 581 1.47 -13.04 -7.92
C ILE A 581 0.69 -11.73 -8.15
N GLU A 582 0.03 -11.18 -7.13
CA GLU A 582 -0.70 -9.91 -7.25
C GLU A 582 0.23 -8.73 -7.50
N ARG A 583 1.37 -8.65 -6.81
CA ARG A 583 2.43 -7.66 -7.13
C ARG A 583 2.86 -7.79 -8.59
N GLY A 584 3.05 -9.02 -9.08
CA GLY A 584 3.39 -9.29 -10.47
C GLY A 584 2.30 -8.87 -11.47
N ARG A 585 1.01 -9.06 -11.12
CA ARG A 585 -0.13 -8.60 -11.91
C ARG A 585 -0.11 -7.08 -12.05
N LEU A 586 0.11 -6.36 -10.94
CA LEU A 586 0.17 -4.90 -10.95
C LEU A 586 1.37 -4.38 -11.73
N VAL A 587 2.53 -5.02 -11.61
CA VAL A 587 3.71 -4.72 -12.44
C VAL A 587 3.41 -4.96 -13.93
N ALA A 588 2.72 -6.05 -14.27
CA ALA A 588 2.33 -6.35 -15.64
C ALA A 588 1.32 -5.33 -16.21
N ALA A 589 0.41 -4.84 -15.36
CA ALA A 589 -0.55 -3.78 -15.70
C ALA A 589 0.17 -2.44 -15.92
N ALA A 590 1.06 -2.03 -15.01
CA ALA A 590 1.87 -0.84 -15.19
C ALA A 590 2.78 -0.91 -16.43
N GLY A 591 3.24 -2.11 -16.77
CA GLY A 591 4.05 -2.37 -17.97
C GLY A 591 3.27 -2.50 -19.27
N ASP A 592 1.93 -2.41 -19.24
CA ASP A 592 1.05 -2.64 -20.39
C ASP A 592 1.34 -3.95 -21.14
N CYS A 593 1.73 -5.00 -20.40
CA CYS A 593 2.13 -6.29 -20.99
C CYS A 593 1.01 -6.87 -21.86
N VAL A 594 -0.24 -6.80 -21.36
CA VAL A 594 -1.42 -7.31 -22.06
C VAL A 594 -1.74 -6.52 -23.32
N VAL A 595 -1.51 -5.21 -23.31
CA VAL A 595 -1.76 -4.34 -24.47
C VAL A 595 -0.78 -4.70 -25.58
N CYS A 596 0.51 -4.84 -25.26
CA CYS A 596 1.53 -5.19 -26.25
C CYS A 596 1.42 -6.65 -26.73
N HIS A 597 1.19 -7.60 -25.82
CA HIS A 597 1.28 -9.03 -26.12
C HIS A 597 -0.06 -9.70 -26.48
N THR A 598 -1.07 -8.93 -26.86
CA THR A 598 -2.36 -9.48 -27.30
C THR A 598 -2.73 -8.92 -28.67
N ALA A 599 -2.84 -9.79 -29.68
CA ALA A 599 -3.35 -9.39 -30.99
C ALA A 599 -4.84 -9.01 -30.92
N PRO A 600 -5.36 -8.19 -31.85
CA PRO A 600 -6.81 -7.97 -31.99
C PRO A 600 -7.56 -9.30 -32.12
N ASN A 601 -8.55 -9.55 -31.26
CA ASN A 601 -9.28 -10.83 -31.14
C ASN A 601 -8.40 -12.04 -30.78
N GLY A 602 -7.16 -11.82 -30.35
CA GLY A 602 -6.22 -12.84 -29.90
C GLY A 602 -6.46 -13.26 -28.46
N LYS A 603 -5.78 -14.34 -28.05
CA LYS A 603 -5.75 -14.73 -26.63
C LYS A 603 -4.77 -13.84 -25.88
N GLN A 604 -5.12 -13.52 -24.63
CA GLN A 604 -4.32 -12.69 -23.74
C GLN A 604 -2.85 -13.16 -23.71
N ASN A 605 -1.91 -12.22 -23.88
CA ASN A 605 -0.46 -12.45 -23.79
C ASN A 605 0.14 -13.44 -24.80
N ALA A 606 -0.63 -13.90 -25.79
CA ALA A 606 -0.21 -14.90 -26.78
C ALA A 606 0.61 -14.32 -27.95
N GLY A 607 0.92 -13.02 -27.92
CA GLY A 607 1.65 -12.30 -28.95
C GLY A 607 0.85 -12.04 -30.23
N GLY A 608 1.53 -11.55 -31.26
CA GLY A 608 0.97 -11.35 -32.60
C GLY A 608 0.42 -9.95 -32.88
N LEU A 609 0.52 -9.01 -31.94
CA LEU A 609 0.20 -7.61 -32.24
C LEU A 609 1.24 -7.05 -33.22
N ALA A 610 0.75 -6.44 -34.31
CA ALA A 610 1.57 -5.76 -35.29
C ALA A 610 1.80 -4.31 -34.84
N LEU A 611 3.06 -3.95 -34.57
CA LEU A 611 3.49 -2.59 -34.29
C LEU A 611 4.07 -2.01 -35.56
N ASP A 612 3.38 -1.05 -36.16
CA ASP A 612 3.90 -0.33 -37.31
C ASP A 612 4.93 0.70 -36.87
N THR A 613 6.10 0.67 -37.50
CA THR A 613 7.21 1.58 -37.17
C THR A 613 7.77 2.19 -38.45
N PRO A 614 8.47 3.33 -38.37
CA PRO A 614 9.17 3.90 -39.52
C PRO A 614 10.20 2.97 -40.19
N PHE A 615 10.56 1.86 -39.54
CA PHE A 615 11.55 0.89 -40.00
C PHE A 615 10.93 -0.41 -40.55
N GLY A 616 9.60 -0.56 -40.49
CA GLY A 616 8.84 -1.75 -40.83
C GLY A 616 7.99 -2.27 -39.66
N THR A 617 7.40 -3.44 -39.80
CA THR A 617 6.44 -3.99 -38.84
C THR A 617 7.11 -4.94 -37.84
N ILE A 618 6.90 -4.70 -36.55
CA ILE A 618 7.37 -5.56 -35.46
C ILE A 618 6.18 -6.31 -34.87
N TYR A 619 6.27 -7.64 -34.84
CA TYR A 619 5.27 -8.48 -34.16
C TYR A 619 5.69 -8.82 -32.73
N THR A 620 4.76 -8.69 -31.78
CA THR A 620 5.00 -9.04 -30.38
C THR A 620 5.00 -10.54 -30.14
N THR A 621 5.77 -11.00 -29.15
CA THR A 621 6.00 -12.43 -28.88
C THR A 621 4.96 -13.04 -27.95
N ASN A 622 4.85 -14.36 -27.93
CA ASN A 622 4.07 -15.07 -26.92
C ASN A 622 4.82 -15.09 -25.58
N ILE A 623 4.22 -14.55 -24.52
CA ILE A 623 4.81 -14.49 -23.17
C ILE A 623 4.07 -15.37 -22.15
N THR A 624 3.17 -16.25 -22.62
CA THR A 624 2.50 -17.24 -21.75
C THR A 624 3.48 -18.35 -21.32
N PRO A 625 3.18 -19.14 -20.28
CA PRO A 625 4.06 -20.22 -19.84
C PRO A 625 4.01 -21.47 -20.73
N ASP A 626 3.55 -21.34 -21.99
CA ASP A 626 3.62 -22.41 -22.96
C ASP A 626 5.09 -22.84 -23.19
N ASN A 627 5.32 -24.15 -23.15
CA ASN A 627 6.67 -24.72 -23.19
C ASN A 627 7.31 -24.72 -24.58
N GLU A 628 6.50 -24.68 -25.65
CA GLU A 628 6.99 -24.78 -27.02
C GLU A 628 7.15 -23.40 -27.66
N THR A 629 6.17 -22.51 -27.44
CA THR A 629 6.02 -21.25 -28.15
C THR A 629 6.09 -20.02 -27.24
N GLY A 630 5.96 -20.21 -25.93
CA GLY A 630 6.02 -19.16 -24.91
C GLY A 630 7.31 -19.15 -24.10
N ILE A 631 7.22 -18.66 -22.85
CA ILE A 631 8.35 -18.55 -21.91
C ILE A 631 8.40 -19.70 -20.90
N GLY A 632 7.61 -20.77 -21.08
CA GLY A 632 7.47 -21.86 -20.11
C GLY A 632 8.79 -22.51 -19.67
N GLN A 633 9.74 -22.62 -20.60
CA GLN A 633 11.07 -23.20 -20.36
C GLN A 633 12.16 -22.15 -20.05
N TRP A 634 11.80 -20.90 -19.80
CA TRP A 634 12.78 -19.88 -19.43
C TRP A 634 13.11 -20.02 -17.95
N SER A 635 14.36 -19.75 -17.59
CA SER A 635 14.73 -19.51 -16.19
C SER A 635 14.50 -18.04 -15.86
N TYR A 636 14.36 -17.71 -14.57
CA TYR A 636 14.31 -16.31 -14.13
C TYR A 636 15.47 -15.48 -14.68
N ARG A 637 16.69 -16.03 -14.69
CA ARG A 637 17.87 -15.36 -15.27
C ARG A 637 17.72 -15.07 -16.77
N ALA A 638 17.08 -15.95 -17.54
CA ALA A 638 16.83 -15.71 -18.96
C ALA A 638 15.77 -14.62 -19.17
N PHE A 639 14.72 -14.63 -18.34
CA PHE A 639 13.68 -13.60 -18.33
C PHE A 639 14.26 -12.22 -17.94
N GLU A 640 14.97 -12.15 -16.82
CA GLU A 640 15.65 -10.95 -16.35
C GLU A 640 16.60 -10.38 -17.41
N ARG A 641 17.41 -11.24 -18.05
CA ARG A 641 18.31 -10.80 -19.13
C ARG A 641 17.56 -10.19 -20.32
N ALA A 642 16.42 -10.75 -20.70
CA ALA A 642 15.61 -10.16 -21.76
C ALA A 642 15.08 -8.78 -21.34
N MET A 643 14.51 -8.68 -20.13
CA MET A 643 13.91 -7.46 -19.59
C MET A 643 14.93 -6.35 -19.31
N ARG A 644 16.13 -6.67 -18.83
CA ARG A 644 17.16 -5.69 -18.42
C ARG A 644 18.19 -5.39 -19.49
N GLU A 645 18.54 -6.37 -20.34
CA GLU A 645 19.65 -6.23 -21.29
C GLU A 645 19.18 -6.20 -22.75
N GLY A 646 17.90 -6.50 -23.01
CA GLY A 646 17.41 -6.63 -24.38
C GLY A 646 18.02 -7.84 -25.11
N VAL A 647 18.38 -8.89 -24.36
CA VAL A 647 19.00 -10.10 -24.92
C VAL A 647 18.10 -11.30 -24.67
N HIS A 648 17.59 -11.88 -25.76
CA HIS A 648 16.74 -13.06 -25.73
C HIS A 648 17.47 -14.28 -25.14
N ARG A 649 16.75 -15.30 -24.67
CA ARG A 649 17.33 -16.54 -24.10
C ARG A 649 18.37 -17.22 -25.00
N ASP A 650 18.15 -17.23 -26.32
CA ASP A 650 19.07 -17.82 -27.32
C ASP A 650 20.31 -16.95 -27.60
N GLY A 651 20.40 -15.74 -27.05
CA GLY A 651 21.54 -14.84 -27.19
C GLY A 651 21.41 -13.78 -28.28
N ARG A 652 20.31 -13.76 -29.06
CA ARG A 652 20.04 -12.70 -30.04
C ARG A 652 19.59 -11.40 -29.35
N GLN A 653 19.93 -10.26 -29.95
CA GLN A 653 19.46 -8.95 -29.50
C GLN A 653 17.96 -8.76 -29.82
N LEU A 654 17.25 -8.10 -28.92
CA LEU A 654 15.85 -7.72 -29.03
C LEU A 654 15.74 -6.27 -29.52
N TYR A 655 14.73 -5.97 -30.33
CA TYR A 655 14.49 -4.60 -30.80
C TYR A 655 13.94 -3.76 -29.64
N PRO A 656 14.36 -2.49 -29.49
CA PRO A 656 13.95 -1.61 -28.40
C PRO A 656 12.48 -1.17 -28.44
N ALA A 657 11.71 -1.66 -29.42
CA ALA A 657 10.24 -1.65 -29.35
C ALA A 657 9.72 -2.48 -28.18
N PHE A 658 10.47 -3.51 -27.77
CA PHE A 658 10.37 -4.06 -26.43
C PHE A 658 11.14 -3.13 -25.48
N PRO A 659 10.48 -2.43 -24.53
CA PRO A 659 11.07 -1.30 -23.80
C PRO A 659 12.02 -1.75 -22.66
N TYR A 660 12.98 -2.64 -22.97
CA TYR A 660 13.98 -3.13 -22.02
C TYR A 660 14.89 -2.01 -21.46
N THR A 661 15.00 -0.89 -22.17
CA THR A 661 15.70 0.33 -21.68
C THR A 661 15.02 0.93 -20.46
N ALA A 662 13.68 0.87 -20.41
CA ALA A 662 12.89 1.31 -19.26
C ALA A 662 12.78 0.19 -18.21
N PHE A 663 12.48 -1.04 -18.62
CA PHE A 663 12.36 -2.18 -17.70
C PHE A 663 13.65 -2.49 -16.93
N ALA A 664 14.82 -2.11 -17.45
CA ALA A 664 16.08 -2.15 -16.70
C ALA A 664 16.01 -1.39 -15.36
N LYS A 665 15.14 -0.38 -15.23
CA LYS A 665 14.96 0.40 -14.00
C LYS A 665 14.17 -0.33 -12.92
N MET A 666 13.45 -1.41 -13.25
CA MET A 666 12.64 -2.18 -12.30
C MET A 666 13.48 -2.81 -11.19
N THR A 667 12.94 -2.89 -9.97
CA THR A 667 13.61 -3.57 -8.84
C THR A 667 13.60 -5.09 -9.04
N ASP A 668 14.51 -5.80 -8.38
CA ASP A 668 14.59 -7.26 -8.48
C ASP A 668 13.31 -7.92 -7.97
N ALA A 669 12.71 -7.36 -6.91
CA ALA A 669 11.45 -7.83 -6.36
C ALA A 669 10.29 -7.72 -7.37
N ASP A 670 10.18 -6.60 -8.09
CA ASP A 670 9.18 -6.45 -9.15
C ASP A 670 9.43 -7.35 -10.34
N MET A 671 10.70 -7.53 -10.72
CA MET A 671 11.08 -8.42 -11.82
C MET A 671 10.73 -9.89 -11.51
N GLN A 672 10.99 -10.34 -10.28
CA GLN A 672 10.63 -11.69 -9.83
C GLN A 672 9.11 -11.88 -9.72
N ALA A 673 8.41 -10.88 -9.18
CA ALA A 673 6.95 -10.90 -9.07
C ALA A 673 6.29 -10.96 -10.45
N LEU A 674 6.74 -10.14 -11.40
CA LEU A 674 6.27 -10.17 -12.79
C LEU A 674 6.49 -11.55 -13.43
N TYR A 675 7.68 -12.12 -13.26
CA TYR A 675 7.97 -13.47 -13.76
C TYR A 675 7.03 -14.51 -13.14
N ALA A 676 6.81 -14.47 -11.82
CA ALA A 676 5.89 -15.36 -11.13
C ALA A 676 4.45 -15.25 -11.68
N TYR A 677 3.96 -14.02 -11.85
CA TYR A 677 2.63 -13.76 -12.41
C TYR A 677 2.49 -14.30 -13.83
N LEU A 678 3.46 -14.08 -14.71
CA LEU A 678 3.43 -14.60 -16.08
C LEU A 678 3.45 -16.14 -16.10
N MET A 679 4.23 -16.76 -15.20
CA MET A 679 4.39 -18.21 -15.15
C MET A 679 3.17 -18.96 -14.59
N VAL A 680 2.28 -18.29 -13.86
CA VAL A 680 1.01 -18.88 -13.37
C VAL A 680 -0.16 -18.68 -14.34
N GLN A 681 0.01 -17.91 -15.43
CA GLN A 681 -1.05 -17.69 -16.40
C GLN A 681 -1.41 -18.97 -17.19
N PRO A 682 -2.62 -19.06 -17.78
CA PRO A 682 -2.95 -20.15 -18.69
C PRO A 682 -1.95 -20.24 -19.86
N PRO A 683 -1.36 -21.42 -20.14
CA PRO A 683 -0.47 -21.57 -21.29
C PRO A 683 -1.27 -21.48 -22.59
N VAL A 684 -0.78 -20.69 -23.54
CA VAL A 684 -1.38 -20.57 -24.87
C VAL A 684 -0.32 -20.89 -25.91
N ARG A 685 -0.52 -21.97 -26.65
CA ARG A 685 0.28 -22.24 -27.83
C ARG A 685 -0.07 -21.24 -28.94
N SER A 686 0.91 -20.43 -29.34
CA SER A 686 0.75 -19.39 -30.36
C SER A 686 2.12 -19.09 -30.97
N GLU A 687 2.23 -19.11 -32.30
CA GLU A 687 3.43 -18.73 -33.05
C GLU A 687 3.16 -17.43 -33.81
N PRO A 688 3.49 -16.26 -33.23
CA PRO A 688 3.34 -14.97 -33.91
C PRO A 688 4.12 -14.89 -35.23
N PRO A 689 3.66 -14.06 -36.19
CA PRO A 689 4.43 -13.76 -37.39
C PRO A 689 5.84 -13.23 -37.06
N LYS A 690 6.78 -13.40 -37.99
CA LYS A 690 8.14 -12.90 -37.82
C LYS A 690 8.17 -11.40 -38.09
N THR A 691 8.90 -10.65 -37.26
CA THR A 691 9.23 -9.23 -37.48
C THR A 691 9.79 -8.97 -38.88
N GLU A 692 9.21 -8.02 -39.61
CA GLU A 692 9.59 -7.62 -40.96
C GLU A 692 10.11 -6.18 -40.96
N LEU A 693 11.43 -6.02 -40.89
CA LEU A 693 12.08 -4.71 -40.95
C LEU A 693 12.84 -4.54 -42.26
N ALA A 694 12.92 -3.29 -42.73
CA ALA A 694 13.71 -2.94 -43.90
C ALA A 694 15.22 -3.09 -43.63
N PHE A 695 16.01 -3.39 -44.66
CA PHE A 695 17.47 -3.33 -44.54
C PHE A 695 17.93 -1.89 -44.27
N PRO A 696 18.89 -1.64 -43.35
CA PRO A 696 19.68 -2.61 -42.56
C PRO A 696 19.09 -2.99 -41.19
N TYR A 697 17.91 -2.49 -40.83
CA TYR A 697 17.29 -2.68 -39.51
C TYR A 697 16.93 -4.14 -39.20
N ASN A 698 16.79 -4.99 -40.22
CA ASN A 698 16.62 -6.44 -40.04
C ASN A 698 17.85 -7.18 -39.49
N MET A 699 19.03 -6.54 -39.46
CA MET A 699 20.27 -7.13 -38.97
C MET A 699 20.39 -6.99 -37.44
N ARG A 700 19.84 -7.95 -36.68
CA ARG A 700 19.81 -7.93 -35.20
C ARG A 700 21.19 -7.71 -34.53
N GLY A 701 22.29 -8.13 -35.15
CA GLY A 701 23.63 -7.92 -34.58
C GLY A 701 24.01 -6.44 -34.39
N LEU A 702 23.46 -5.55 -35.22
CA LEU A 702 23.71 -4.10 -35.11
C LEU A 702 23.16 -3.50 -33.80
N LEU A 703 22.14 -4.14 -33.20
CA LEU A 703 21.58 -3.71 -31.92
C LEU A 703 22.56 -3.83 -30.76
N ALA A 704 23.58 -4.68 -30.84
CA ALA A 704 24.61 -4.72 -29.81
C ALA A 704 25.40 -3.40 -29.75
N GLY A 705 25.68 -2.79 -30.90
CA GLY A 705 26.27 -1.46 -30.98
C GLY A 705 25.30 -0.37 -30.53
N TRP A 706 24.01 -0.50 -30.88
CA TRP A 706 22.96 0.40 -30.41
C TRP A 706 22.84 0.40 -28.87
N ASN A 707 22.86 -0.78 -28.24
CA ASN A 707 22.82 -0.93 -26.79
C ASN A 707 24.01 -0.27 -26.10
N VAL A 708 25.22 -0.38 -26.67
CA VAL A 708 26.40 0.32 -26.13
C VAL A 708 26.25 1.84 -26.14
N LEU A 709 25.51 2.39 -27.11
CA LEU A 709 25.33 3.84 -27.26
C LEU A 709 24.15 4.40 -26.46
N PHE A 710 23.07 3.63 -26.33
CA PHE A 710 21.77 4.15 -25.89
C PHE A 710 21.11 3.39 -24.74
N HIS A 711 21.69 2.28 -24.27
CA HIS A 711 21.11 1.48 -23.19
C HIS A 711 21.85 1.66 -21.86
N ASP A 712 21.09 1.82 -20.78
CA ASP A 712 21.57 1.80 -19.40
C ASP A 712 20.83 0.70 -18.62
N SER A 713 21.54 -0.38 -18.30
CA SER A 713 20.98 -1.55 -17.61
C SER A 713 20.84 -1.38 -16.09
N GLY A 714 21.14 -0.20 -15.54
CA GLY A 714 21.10 0.04 -14.09
C GLY A 714 19.67 0.16 -13.53
N VAL A 715 19.43 -0.49 -12.39
CA VAL A 715 18.19 -0.36 -11.60
C VAL A 715 17.98 1.07 -11.12
N TYR A 716 16.73 1.53 -11.02
CA TYR A 716 16.41 2.84 -10.47
C TYR A 716 17.01 3.04 -9.08
N GLN A 717 17.57 4.22 -8.85
CA GLN A 717 18.10 4.62 -7.55
C GLN A 717 17.28 5.81 -7.04
N PRO A 718 16.66 5.69 -5.84
CA PRO A 718 15.85 6.77 -5.29
C PRO A 718 16.73 7.98 -4.97
N ASP A 719 16.22 9.17 -5.27
CA ASP A 719 16.85 10.43 -4.88
C ASP A 719 16.56 10.69 -3.39
N PRO A 720 17.60 10.74 -2.52
CA PRO A 720 17.40 10.93 -1.08
C PRO A 720 16.88 12.33 -0.73
N THR A 721 16.88 13.27 -1.67
CA THR A 721 16.35 14.64 -1.47
C THR A 721 14.86 14.76 -1.79
N GLN A 722 14.26 13.72 -2.38
CA GLN A 722 12.87 13.70 -2.83
C GLN A 722 11.98 12.88 -1.90
N SER A 723 10.67 13.13 -1.95
CA SER A 723 9.69 12.35 -1.18
C SER A 723 9.57 10.92 -1.71
N LEU A 724 9.07 10.00 -0.88
CA LEU A 724 8.78 8.63 -1.30
C LEU A 724 7.79 8.58 -2.46
N ALA A 725 6.74 9.43 -2.43
CA ALA A 725 5.76 9.53 -3.51
C ALA A 725 6.42 10.02 -4.83
N TRP A 726 7.35 10.96 -4.75
CA TRP A 726 8.08 11.42 -5.93
C TRP A 726 8.99 10.32 -6.47
N ASN A 727 9.74 9.61 -5.62
CA ASN A 727 10.59 8.49 -6.03
C ASN A 727 9.79 7.32 -6.60
N ARG A 728 8.61 7.02 -6.02
CA ARG A 728 7.65 6.03 -6.55
C ARG A 728 7.17 6.44 -7.94
N GLY A 729 6.77 7.69 -8.11
CA GLY A 729 6.33 8.22 -9.40
C GLY A 729 7.45 8.19 -10.44
N ALA A 730 8.65 8.59 -10.07
CA ALA A 730 9.83 8.54 -10.93
C ALA A 730 10.14 7.10 -11.37
N TYR A 731 10.10 6.16 -10.43
CA TYR A 731 10.29 4.73 -10.68
C TYR A 731 9.25 4.17 -11.67
N LEU A 732 7.97 4.49 -11.47
CA LEU A 732 6.90 4.01 -12.33
C LEU A 732 6.97 4.64 -13.73
N VAL A 733 7.22 5.95 -13.83
CA VAL A 733 7.29 6.65 -15.11
C VAL A 733 8.53 6.28 -15.94
N GLN A 734 9.69 6.11 -15.30
CA GLN A 734 10.94 5.75 -15.98
C GLN A 734 11.11 4.24 -16.19
N GLY A 735 10.45 3.43 -15.35
CA GLY A 735 10.56 1.99 -15.31
C GLY A 735 9.39 1.29 -15.97
N ALA A 736 8.53 0.67 -15.16
CA ALA A 736 7.44 -0.17 -15.64
C ALA A 736 6.51 0.58 -16.61
N GLY A 737 6.09 1.81 -16.31
CA GLY A 737 5.19 2.60 -17.15
C GLY A 737 5.82 3.21 -18.40
N HIS A 738 7.15 3.14 -18.54
CA HIS A 738 7.92 3.50 -19.74
C HIS A 738 7.45 4.76 -20.49
N CYS A 739 6.95 5.79 -19.80
CA CYS A 739 6.19 6.87 -20.46
C CYS A 739 7.01 7.64 -21.50
N ALA A 740 8.33 7.70 -21.30
CA ALA A 740 9.27 8.30 -22.24
C ALA A 740 9.33 7.60 -23.60
N ALA A 741 8.92 6.33 -23.69
CA ALA A 741 8.91 5.57 -24.93
C ALA A 741 8.01 6.22 -26.00
N CYS A 742 6.90 6.85 -25.58
CA CYS A 742 5.95 7.58 -26.43
C CYS A 742 6.06 9.10 -26.26
N HIS A 743 6.32 9.59 -25.04
CA HIS A 743 6.29 11.02 -24.72
C HIS A 743 7.65 11.73 -24.81
N SER A 744 8.69 11.10 -25.36
CA SER A 744 9.99 11.74 -25.62
C SER A 744 10.34 11.70 -27.11
N PRO A 745 11.03 12.73 -27.65
CA PRO A 745 11.42 12.76 -29.05
C PRO A 745 12.55 11.76 -29.31
N ARG A 746 12.49 11.08 -30.46
CA ARG A 746 13.51 10.11 -30.88
C ARG A 746 14.49 10.71 -31.90
N ASN A 747 15.70 10.16 -31.95
CA ASN A 747 16.72 10.45 -32.95
C ASN A 747 16.53 9.58 -34.22
N ALA A 748 17.33 9.82 -35.25
CA ALA A 748 17.23 9.08 -36.53
C ALA A 748 17.53 7.56 -36.42
N LEU A 749 18.13 7.11 -35.32
CA LEU A 749 18.38 5.69 -35.01
C LEU A 749 17.28 5.08 -34.11
N GLY A 750 16.18 5.80 -33.90
CA GLY A 750 15.05 5.35 -33.09
C GLY A 750 15.28 5.40 -31.57
N ALA A 751 16.41 5.94 -31.11
CA ALA A 751 16.69 6.09 -29.67
C ALA A 751 16.10 7.40 -29.13
N GLU A 752 15.66 7.40 -27.87
CA GLU A 752 15.23 8.62 -27.18
C GLU A 752 16.36 9.66 -27.16
N LYS A 753 16.02 10.93 -27.40
CA LYS A 753 16.99 12.03 -27.29
C LYS A 753 17.32 12.25 -25.81
N THR A 754 18.61 12.24 -25.50
CA THR A 754 19.12 12.53 -24.16
C THR A 754 18.99 14.02 -23.82
N GLY A 755 19.00 14.35 -22.53
CA GLY A 755 18.94 15.73 -22.04
C GLY A 755 17.60 16.03 -21.36
N ILE A 756 17.64 16.87 -20.33
CA ILE A 756 16.49 17.20 -19.49
C ILE A 756 15.40 17.94 -20.28
N GLU A 757 15.80 18.67 -21.32
CA GLU A 757 14.94 19.42 -22.23
C GLU A 757 14.16 18.51 -23.20
N ASN A 758 14.67 17.30 -23.47
CA ASN A 758 14.04 16.32 -24.36
C ASN A 758 13.23 15.29 -23.58
N TYR A 759 13.62 14.98 -22.34
CA TYR A 759 12.90 14.03 -21.51
C TYR A 759 11.44 14.47 -21.30
N LEU A 760 10.51 13.61 -21.74
CA LEU A 760 9.07 13.83 -21.67
C LEU A 760 8.59 15.11 -22.39
N ALA A 761 9.31 15.55 -23.42
CA ALA A 761 9.03 16.78 -24.17
C ALA A 761 7.99 16.64 -25.29
N GLY A 762 7.33 15.49 -25.38
CA GLY A 762 6.40 15.10 -26.43
C GLY A 762 7.04 14.11 -27.41
N GLY A 763 6.21 13.41 -28.18
CA GLY A 763 6.66 12.39 -29.11
C GLY A 763 5.55 11.93 -30.05
N GLU A 764 5.67 10.70 -30.56
CA GLU A 764 4.72 10.12 -31.50
C GLU A 764 4.57 8.62 -31.20
N ALA A 765 3.34 8.10 -31.29
CA ALA A 765 3.05 6.68 -31.16
C ALA A 765 1.95 6.29 -32.16
N GLU A 766 2.21 5.28 -33.00
CA GLU A 766 1.22 4.73 -33.96
C GLU A 766 0.55 5.81 -34.86
N GLY A 767 1.29 6.85 -35.24
CA GLY A 767 0.77 7.97 -36.05
C GLY A 767 -0.04 9.01 -35.27
N TRP A 768 -0.07 8.92 -33.94
CA TRP A 768 -0.63 9.92 -33.02
C TRP A 768 0.47 10.77 -32.40
N GLU A 769 0.20 12.06 -32.20
CA GLU A 769 1.09 12.97 -31.49
C GLU A 769 0.92 12.78 -29.97
N ALA A 770 2.01 12.40 -29.30
CA ALA A 770 2.03 12.25 -27.85
C ALA A 770 2.39 13.59 -27.18
N PRO A 771 1.52 14.18 -26.35
CA PRO A 771 1.74 15.51 -25.79
C PRO A 771 2.93 15.55 -24.83
N ALA A 772 3.54 16.72 -24.65
CA ALA A 772 4.64 16.90 -23.71
C ALA A 772 4.19 16.76 -22.25
N LEU A 773 4.72 15.78 -21.52
CA LEU A 773 4.42 15.60 -20.09
C LEU A 773 5.26 16.54 -19.20
N ASN A 774 6.38 17.06 -19.69
CA ASN A 774 7.21 18.02 -18.97
C ASN A 774 6.66 19.46 -18.93
N ARG A 775 5.46 19.70 -19.49
CA ARG A 775 4.78 21.00 -19.47
C ARG A 775 3.40 20.97 -18.83
N LEU A 776 2.98 19.84 -18.24
CA LEU A 776 1.63 19.66 -17.71
C LEU A 776 1.26 20.73 -16.67
N ALA A 777 2.21 21.16 -15.83
CA ALA A 777 1.98 22.16 -14.80
C ALA A 777 2.00 23.63 -15.30
N THR A 778 2.12 23.85 -16.61
CA THR A 778 2.34 25.18 -17.21
C THR A 778 1.39 25.45 -18.39
N GLY A 779 1.30 26.69 -18.84
CA GLY A 779 0.45 27.10 -19.97
C GLY A 779 -0.90 27.67 -19.56
N ALA A 780 -1.77 27.93 -20.54
CA ALA A 780 -3.07 28.57 -20.33
C ALA A 780 -4.09 27.68 -19.58
N ARG A 781 -3.88 26.35 -19.59
CA ARG A 781 -4.73 25.35 -18.94
C ARG A 781 -3.84 24.29 -18.28
N PRO A 782 -3.21 24.59 -17.12
CA PRO A 782 -2.33 23.64 -16.45
C PRO A 782 -3.14 22.48 -15.85
N TRP A 783 -2.54 21.30 -15.85
CA TRP A 783 -3.04 20.14 -15.14
C TRP A 783 -2.88 20.34 -13.63
N THR A 784 -3.92 20.00 -12.89
CA THR A 784 -3.83 19.79 -11.43
C THR A 784 -3.62 18.32 -11.14
N GLU A 785 -3.06 18.00 -9.97
CA GLU A 785 -2.86 16.62 -9.53
C GLU A 785 -4.15 15.80 -9.62
N ASP A 786 -5.25 16.32 -9.07
CA ASP A 786 -6.55 15.63 -9.09
C ASP A 786 -7.08 15.43 -10.51
N SER A 787 -6.94 16.43 -11.40
CA SER A 787 -7.39 16.30 -12.79
C SER A 787 -6.56 15.28 -13.58
N LEU A 788 -5.26 15.16 -13.27
CA LEU A 788 -4.36 14.20 -13.90
C LEU A 788 -4.59 12.79 -13.36
N VAL A 789 -4.75 12.63 -12.04
CA VAL A 789 -5.13 11.35 -11.43
C VAL A 789 -6.47 10.86 -11.98
N GLN A 790 -7.47 11.75 -12.09
CA GLN A 790 -8.75 11.41 -12.71
C GLN A 790 -8.55 10.91 -14.14
N TYR A 791 -7.83 11.66 -14.97
CA TYR A 791 -7.57 11.27 -16.36
C TYR A 791 -6.82 9.95 -16.48
N LEU A 792 -5.78 9.72 -15.68
CA LEU A 792 -5.00 8.47 -15.73
C LEU A 792 -5.79 7.24 -15.26
N ARG A 793 -6.84 7.44 -14.45
CA ARG A 793 -7.70 6.34 -13.96
C ARG A 793 -8.95 6.10 -14.80
N THR A 794 -9.49 7.14 -15.43
CA THR A 794 -10.79 7.06 -16.13
C THR A 794 -10.67 7.40 -17.61
N GLY A 795 -9.54 7.89 -18.08
CA GLY A 795 -9.37 8.37 -19.45
C GLY A 795 -10.16 9.64 -19.73
N TYR A 796 -10.65 10.35 -18.71
CA TYR A 796 -11.40 11.60 -18.89
C TYR A 796 -11.04 12.67 -17.86
N SER A 797 -10.91 13.91 -18.33
CA SER A 797 -10.89 15.10 -17.50
C SER A 797 -11.76 16.20 -18.11
N ALA A 798 -12.58 16.85 -17.30
CA ALA A 798 -13.47 17.91 -17.75
C ALA A 798 -12.75 19.09 -18.41
N ASN A 799 -11.47 19.30 -18.06
CA ASN A 799 -10.65 20.41 -18.54
C ASN A 799 -9.65 20.03 -19.64
N HIS A 800 -9.60 18.75 -20.04
CA HIS A 800 -8.61 18.27 -21.00
C HIS A 800 -9.19 17.32 -22.07
N GLY A 801 -10.36 16.72 -21.83
CA GLY A 801 -11.04 15.84 -22.79
C GLY A 801 -10.88 14.36 -22.46
N VAL A 802 -11.02 13.52 -23.49
CA VAL A 802 -11.05 12.05 -23.41
C VAL A 802 -9.76 11.47 -24.01
N ALA A 803 -9.22 10.42 -23.40
CA ALA A 803 -8.12 9.62 -23.95
C ALA A 803 -8.58 8.88 -25.21
N ALA A 804 -7.78 8.99 -26.28
CA ALA A 804 -8.05 8.39 -27.58
C ALA A 804 -6.77 7.75 -28.13
N GLY A 805 -6.93 6.94 -29.19
CA GLY A 805 -5.81 6.29 -29.87
C GLY A 805 -5.00 5.40 -28.92
N PRO A 806 -3.66 5.40 -29.02
CA PRO A 806 -2.77 4.54 -28.23
C PRO A 806 -2.83 4.79 -26.72
N MET A 807 -3.29 5.96 -26.28
CA MET A 807 -3.41 6.27 -24.85
C MET A 807 -4.61 5.54 -24.20
N ALA A 808 -5.68 5.26 -24.93
CA ALA A 808 -6.87 4.61 -24.38
C ALA A 808 -6.58 3.24 -23.72
N PRO A 809 -5.84 2.30 -24.36
CA PRO A 809 -5.49 1.04 -23.70
C PRO A 809 -4.49 1.19 -22.55
N VAL A 810 -3.60 2.20 -22.58
CA VAL A 810 -2.69 2.52 -21.46
C VAL A 810 -3.49 2.89 -20.21
N ILE A 811 -4.59 3.64 -20.37
CA ILE A 811 -5.50 3.98 -19.26
C ILE A 811 -6.09 2.72 -18.61
N HIS A 812 -6.41 1.67 -19.36
CA HIS A 812 -6.88 0.42 -18.76
C HIS A 812 -5.85 -0.18 -17.79
N GLY A 813 -4.57 -0.23 -18.20
CA GLY A 813 -3.48 -0.70 -17.34
C GLY A 813 -3.29 0.16 -16.10
N LEU A 814 -3.34 1.49 -16.25
CA LEU A 814 -3.21 2.44 -15.15
C LEU A 814 -4.42 2.44 -14.20
N ALA A 815 -5.63 2.16 -14.70
CA ALA A 815 -6.85 2.06 -13.90
C ALA A 815 -6.83 0.87 -12.92
N GLU A 816 -6.15 -0.22 -13.30
CA GLU A 816 -5.91 -1.41 -12.48
C GLU A 816 -4.91 -1.17 -11.33
N MET A 817 -4.10 -0.11 -11.43
CA MET A 817 -3.12 0.23 -10.41
C MET A 817 -3.77 0.86 -9.15
N PRO A 818 -3.14 0.71 -7.97
CA PRO A 818 -3.56 1.42 -6.77
C PRO A 818 -3.61 2.94 -7.00
N GLU A 819 -4.60 3.63 -6.44
CA GLU A 819 -4.71 5.08 -6.59
C GLU A 819 -3.44 5.80 -6.09
N SER A 820 -2.80 5.28 -5.04
CA SER A 820 -1.54 5.81 -4.53
C SER A 820 -0.42 5.85 -5.56
N ASP A 821 -0.37 4.85 -6.46
CA ASP A 821 0.65 4.77 -7.51
C ASP A 821 0.35 5.71 -8.67
N VAL A 822 -0.93 5.82 -9.06
CA VAL A 822 -1.37 6.79 -10.06
C VAL A 822 -1.14 8.23 -9.56
N ARG A 823 -1.35 8.47 -8.27
CA ARG A 823 -1.05 9.74 -7.61
C ARG A 823 0.45 10.00 -7.52
N ALA A 824 1.27 8.98 -7.27
CA ALA A 824 2.73 9.10 -7.32
C ALA A 824 3.21 9.49 -8.72
N ILE A 825 2.67 8.86 -9.78
CA ILE A 825 2.93 9.25 -11.18
C ILE A 825 2.59 10.73 -11.40
N ALA A 826 1.38 11.16 -11.00
CA ALA A 826 0.97 12.56 -11.12
C ALA A 826 1.89 13.52 -10.34
N THR A 827 2.28 13.14 -9.13
CA THR A 827 3.22 13.90 -8.28
C THR A 827 4.55 14.11 -8.98
N TYR A 828 5.11 13.05 -9.58
CA TYR A 828 6.37 13.14 -10.30
C TYR A 828 6.25 13.98 -11.57
N LEU A 829 5.23 13.74 -12.41
CA LEU A 829 5.04 14.45 -13.68
C LEU A 829 4.80 15.96 -13.49
N LEU A 830 4.08 16.37 -12.43
CA LEU A 830 3.86 17.78 -12.12
C LEU A 830 5.06 18.46 -11.47
N ASN A 831 6.03 17.69 -10.97
CA ASN A 831 7.23 18.18 -10.28
C ASN A 831 8.53 17.65 -10.94
N LEU A 832 8.55 17.63 -12.27
CA LEU A 832 9.72 17.19 -13.04
C LEU A 832 10.90 18.16 -12.86
N PRO A 833 12.14 17.63 -12.70
CA PRO A 833 13.34 18.46 -12.59
C PRO A 833 13.48 19.39 -13.81
N GLY A 834 13.80 20.67 -13.57
CA GLY A 834 14.01 21.65 -14.64
C GLY A 834 12.73 22.21 -15.29
N SER A 835 11.55 21.76 -14.89
CA SER A 835 10.27 22.29 -15.38
C SER A 835 10.00 23.67 -14.78
N PRO A 836 9.51 24.66 -15.56
CA PRO A 836 9.13 25.96 -15.02
C PRO A 836 8.02 25.80 -13.97
N LYS A 837 8.18 26.42 -12.79
CA LYS A 837 7.14 26.43 -11.76
C LYS A 837 5.88 27.12 -12.30
N PRO A 838 4.66 26.69 -11.88
CA PRO A 838 3.42 27.29 -12.34
C PRO A 838 3.42 28.79 -12.05
N ALA A 839 3.28 29.60 -13.09
CA ALA A 839 2.85 30.98 -12.92
C ALA A 839 1.35 30.93 -12.61
N ALA A 840 0.93 31.61 -11.54
CA ALA A 840 -0.49 31.75 -11.20
C ALA A 840 -1.22 32.31 -12.43
N ALA A 841 -2.08 31.48 -13.04
CA ALA A 841 -2.91 31.91 -14.15
C ALA A 841 -3.93 32.92 -13.61
N SER A 842 -3.80 34.19 -14.02
CA SER A 842 -4.88 35.16 -13.90
C SER A 842 -5.99 34.76 -14.85
N GLU A 843 -7.15 34.40 -14.29
CA GLU A 843 -8.38 34.32 -15.06
C GLU A 843 -8.74 35.73 -15.53
N THR A 844 -8.75 35.93 -16.84
CA THR A 844 -9.50 37.02 -17.46
C THR A 844 -10.15 36.47 -18.71
N LEU A 845 -11.32 35.84 -18.54
CA LEU A 845 -12.22 35.53 -19.64
C LEU A 845 -13.06 36.78 -19.92
N THR A 846 -12.63 37.59 -20.89
CA THR A 846 -13.51 38.59 -21.51
C THR A 846 -14.39 37.89 -22.54
N ALA A 847 -15.65 37.66 -22.19
CA ALA A 847 -16.68 37.32 -23.15
C ALA A 847 -17.14 38.61 -23.85
N ASP A 848 -16.52 38.97 -24.97
CA ASP A 848 -17.13 39.85 -25.99
C ASP A 848 -16.31 39.88 -27.29
N ALA A 849 -16.54 38.91 -28.18
CA ALA A 849 -16.09 38.97 -29.58
C ALA A 849 -16.94 38.14 -30.56
N SER A 850 -18.07 37.57 -30.10
CA SER A 850 -18.76 36.46 -30.78
C SER A 850 -19.47 36.82 -32.08
N ALA A 851 -19.68 38.11 -32.39
CA ALA A 851 -20.57 38.51 -33.49
C ALA A 851 -19.86 38.81 -34.82
N ARG A 852 -18.52 38.91 -34.88
CA ARG A 852 -17.79 39.32 -36.11
C ARG A 852 -16.87 38.25 -36.72
N VAL A 853 -16.70 37.09 -36.08
CA VAL A 853 -15.71 36.05 -36.46
C VAL A 853 -16.24 35.04 -37.50
N PHE A 854 -17.56 34.95 -37.70
CA PHE A 854 -18.18 33.91 -38.54
C PHE A 854 -18.34 34.24 -40.03
N ALA A 855 -17.94 35.45 -40.46
CA ALA A 855 -17.93 35.80 -41.88
C ALA A 855 -16.85 34.99 -42.61
N GLY A 856 -17.27 33.97 -43.38
CA GLY A 856 -16.38 33.10 -44.16
C GLY A 856 -16.23 31.66 -43.66
N ARG A 857 -16.87 31.27 -42.54
CA ARG A 857 -16.79 29.90 -41.96
C ARG A 857 -18.14 29.15 -41.91
N ALA A 858 -19.08 29.56 -42.76
CA ALA A 858 -20.47 29.05 -42.76
C ALA A 858 -20.57 27.54 -43.07
N ASN A 859 -19.66 27.00 -43.89
CA ASN A 859 -19.63 25.58 -44.20
C ASN A 859 -19.27 24.74 -42.96
N GLY A 860 -18.16 25.08 -42.28
CA GLY A 860 -17.73 24.42 -41.06
C GLY A 860 -18.76 24.53 -39.94
N GLU A 861 -19.40 25.69 -39.80
CA GLU A 861 -20.51 25.87 -38.86
C GLU A 861 -21.67 24.92 -39.16
N ARG A 862 -22.11 24.85 -40.42
CA ARG A 862 -23.21 23.96 -40.82
C ARG A 862 -22.85 22.50 -40.57
N ILE A 863 -21.62 22.09 -40.81
CA ILE A 863 -21.17 20.71 -40.50
C ILE A 863 -21.24 20.48 -39.00
N TYR A 864 -20.67 21.37 -38.17
CA TYR A 864 -20.70 21.25 -36.71
C TYR A 864 -22.12 21.13 -36.15
N GLN A 865 -23.04 22.00 -36.59
CA GLN A 865 -24.41 22.02 -36.08
C GLN A 865 -25.18 20.73 -36.40
N ASN A 866 -24.91 20.11 -37.54
CA ASN A 866 -25.62 18.89 -37.97
C ASN A 866 -24.97 17.60 -37.48
N ALA A 867 -23.63 17.56 -37.33
CA ALA A 867 -22.89 16.34 -37.05
C ALA A 867 -22.33 16.26 -35.61
N CYS A 868 -21.99 17.39 -34.99
CA CYS A 868 -21.19 17.42 -33.75
C CYS A 868 -21.93 18.01 -32.54
N ALA A 869 -22.78 19.02 -32.76
CA ALA A 869 -23.37 19.83 -31.69
C ALA A 869 -24.23 19.03 -30.71
N VAL A 870 -24.91 17.97 -31.16
CA VAL A 870 -25.76 17.13 -30.30
C VAL A 870 -24.98 16.49 -29.14
N CYS A 871 -23.70 16.15 -29.37
CA CYS A 871 -22.82 15.52 -28.38
C CYS A 871 -21.90 16.52 -27.67
N HIS A 872 -21.44 17.58 -28.37
CA HIS A 872 -20.42 18.50 -27.87
C HIS A 872 -20.95 19.84 -27.34
N GLU A 873 -22.21 20.21 -27.62
CA GLU A 873 -22.79 21.44 -27.11
C GLU A 873 -23.45 21.18 -25.75
N ALA A 874 -23.08 21.97 -24.73
CA ALA A 874 -23.56 21.80 -23.36
C ALA A 874 -25.10 21.87 -23.24
N SER A 875 -25.76 22.62 -24.12
CA SER A 875 -27.20 22.89 -24.11
C SER A 875 -28.02 22.03 -25.07
N SER A 876 -27.41 21.15 -25.85
CA SER A 876 -28.09 20.39 -26.91
C SER A 876 -28.03 18.89 -26.66
N GLY A 877 -29.12 18.17 -26.95
CA GLY A 877 -29.19 16.70 -26.93
C GLY A 877 -29.21 16.08 -25.52
N PRO A 878 -29.90 14.94 -25.32
CA PRO A 878 -29.89 14.23 -24.03
C PRO A 878 -28.53 13.55 -23.76
N THR A 879 -28.14 13.40 -22.49
CA THR A 879 -26.95 12.64 -22.06
C THR A 879 -27.22 11.14 -22.14
N LEU A 880 -27.34 10.60 -23.36
CA LEU A 880 -27.67 9.18 -23.58
C LEU A 880 -26.46 8.31 -23.94
N PHE A 881 -25.28 8.89 -24.22
CA PHE A 881 -24.12 8.19 -24.80
C PHE A 881 -22.80 8.53 -24.10
N GLY A 882 -22.74 8.32 -22.77
CA GLY A 882 -21.52 8.55 -21.99
C GLY A 882 -21.25 10.02 -21.65
N VAL A 883 -19.98 10.40 -21.52
CA VAL A 883 -19.58 11.77 -21.14
C VAL A 883 -19.75 12.74 -22.32
N LYS A 884 -20.10 13.99 -22.01
CA LYS A 884 -20.16 15.08 -23.00
C LYS A 884 -18.95 16.00 -22.88
N PRO A 885 -17.83 15.72 -23.59
CA PRO A 885 -16.64 16.56 -23.49
C PRO A 885 -16.90 17.92 -24.15
N LEU A 886 -16.72 18.98 -23.37
CA LEU A 886 -16.82 20.35 -23.86
C LEU A 886 -15.62 20.66 -24.76
N LEU A 887 -15.89 21.05 -26.01
CA LEU A 887 -14.83 21.42 -26.95
C LEU A 887 -14.08 22.69 -26.52
N SER A 888 -14.74 23.60 -25.80
CA SER A 888 -14.10 24.79 -25.25
C SER A 888 -12.99 24.50 -24.23
N THR A 889 -12.97 23.30 -23.64
CA THR A 889 -11.95 22.89 -22.67
C THR A 889 -11.06 21.77 -23.20
N ASN A 890 -11.32 21.21 -24.38
CA ASN A 890 -10.52 20.13 -24.94
C ASN A 890 -9.14 20.64 -25.41
N THR A 891 -8.05 20.05 -24.90
CA THR A 891 -6.68 20.51 -25.19
C THR A 891 -6.26 20.29 -26.64
N ASN A 892 -6.86 19.36 -27.38
CA ASN A 892 -6.55 19.13 -28.80
C ASN A 892 -6.88 20.36 -29.67
N LEU A 893 -7.86 21.18 -29.25
CA LEU A 893 -8.17 22.43 -29.96
C LEU A 893 -7.17 23.55 -29.70
N TYR A 894 -6.30 23.40 -28.69
CA TYR A 894 -5.22 24.32 -28.33
C TYR A 894 -3.84 23.82 -28.76
N ALA A 895 -3.75 22.59 -29.30
CA ALA A 895 -2.49 22.02 -29.76
C ALA A 895 -1.87 22.83 -30.90
N ALA A 896 -0.53 22.75 -31.03
CA ALA A 896 0.20 23.45 -32.08
C ALA A 896 -0.19 22.96 -33.48
N THR A 897 -0.54 21.68 -33.61
CA THR A 897 -0.96 21.04 -34.86
C THR A 897 -2.30 20.30 -34.67
N PRO A 898 -3.10 20.10 -35.74
CA PRO A 898 -4.41 19.48 -35.62
C PRO A 898 -4.41 17.95 -35.76
N ASP A 899 -3.25 17.27 -35.76
CA ASP A 899 -3.09 15.84 -36.06
C ASP A 899 -4.04 14.95 -35.25
N ASN A 900 -4.00 15.02 -33.91
CA ASN A 900 -4.87 14.23 -33.05
C ASN A 900 -6.37 14.56 -33.23
N LEU A 901 -6.70 15.84 -33.50
CA LEU A 901 -8.08 16.23 -33.76
C LEU A 901 -8.58 15.66 -35.09
N VAL A 902 -7.73 15.64 -36.13
CA VAL A 902 -8.01 15.01 -37.42
C VAL A 902 -8.18 13.51 -37.26
N GLN A 903 -7.29 12.84 -36.51
CA GLN A 903 -7.41 11.41 -36.21
C GLN A 903 -8.79 11.09 -35.59
N VAL A 904 -9.19 11.85 -34.56
CA VAL A 904 -10.48 11.67 -33.89
C VAL A 904 -11.67 11.98 -34.81
N ILE A 905 -11.61 13.01 -35.65
CA ILE A 905 -12.70 13.33 -36.59
C ILE A 905 -12.84 12.24 -37.65
N LEU A 906 -11.74 11.77 -38.24
CA LEU A 906 -11.79 10.79 -39.32
C LEU A 906 -12.16 9.41 -38.79
N HIS A 907 -11.53 8.95 -37.70
CA HIS A 907 -11.64 7.57 -37.24
C HIS A 907 -12.61 7.39 -36.06
N GLY A 908 -12.94 8.47 -35.35
CA GLY A 908 -13.78 8.40 -34.15
C GLY A 908 -13.05 7.81 -32.95
N ILE A 909 -13.81 7.48 -31.91
CA ILE A 909 -13.35 6.80 -30.69
C ILE A 909 -14.27 5.59 -30.52
N GLN A 910 -13.87 4.46 -31.13
CA GLN A 910 -14.66 3.22 -31.10
C GLN A 910 -14.31 2.31 -29.93
N ASN A 911 -13.11 2.44 -29.36
CA ASN A 911 -12.66 1.70 -28.19
C ASN A 911 -12.21 2.71 -27.13
N PRO A 912 -13.16 3.33 -26.39
CA PRO A 912 -12.81 4.27 -25.33
C PRO A 912 -12.08 3.57 -24.18
N ALA A 913 -11.38 4.35 -23.36
CA ALA A 913 -10.66 3.87 -22.17
C ALA A 913 -11.58 3.31 -21.07
N ASN A 914 -12.89 3.55 -21.16
CA ASN A 914 -13.91 2.78 -20.46
C ASN A 914 -15.25 3.00 -21.18
N ASP A 915 -16.18 2.07 -21.01
CA ASP A 915 -17.48 2.10 -21.68
C ASP A 915 -18.37 3.27 -21.22
N GLU A 916 -18.15 3.83 -20.01
CA GLU A 916 -18.90 4.98 -19.49
C GLU A 916 -18.58 6.28 -20.26
N LEU A 917 -17.44 6.36 -20.96
CA LEU A 917 -17.10 7.53 -21.78
C LEU A 917 -17.98 7.64 -23.02
N GLY A 918 -18.57 6.54 -23.49
CA GLY A 918 -19.33 6.49 -24.72
C GLY A 918 -18.45 6.51 -25.98
N TYR A 919 -19.09 6.24 -27.12
CA TYR A 919 -18.43 6.10 -28.43
C TYR A 919 -18.58 7.37 -29.26
N MET A 920 -17.54 7.71 -30.02
CA MET A 920 -17.59 8.78 -31.03
C MET A 920 -17.50 8.17 -32.43
N PRO A 921 -18.44 8.44 -33.35
CA PRO A 921 -18.37 7.93 -34.72
C PRO A 921 -17.23 8.62 -35.49
N GLY A 922 -16.62 7.87 -36.42
CA GLY A 922 -15.67 8.41 -37.38
C GLY A 922 -16.38 8.98 -38.61
N PHE A 923 -15.84 10.06 -39.16
CA PHE A 923 -16.40 10.77 -40.32
C PHE A 923 -15.58 10.60 -41.60
N LYS A 924 -14.56 9.72 -41.61
CA LYS A 924 -13.71 9.44 -42.79
C LYS A 924 -14.54 9.22 -44.06
N ASP A 925 -15.57 8.40 -44.01
CA ASP A 925 -16.38 8.09 -45.21
C ASP A 925 -17.54 9.07 -45.45
N SER A 926 -17.75 10.03 -44.55
CA SER A 926 -18.88 10.97 -44.60
C SER A 926 -18.49 12.40 -44.97
N LEU A 927 -17.24 12.78 -44.71
CA LEU A 927 -16.70 14.11 -45.01
C LEU A 927 -15.49 14.01 -45.93
N ASP A 928 -15.41 14.86 -46.95
CA ASP A 928 -14.20 15.04 -47.76
C ASP A 928 -13.16 15.95 -47.07
N ASP A 929 -11.95 16.05 -47.63
CA ASP A 929 -10.84 16.78 -47.01
C ASP A 929 -11.12 18.29 -46.88
N ASP A 930 -11.87 18.87 -47.83
CA ASP A 930 -12.21 20.30 -47.82
C ASP A 930 -13.26 20.56 -46.72
N GLN A 931 -14.21 19.66 -46.53
CA GLN A 931 -15.20 19.71 -45.46
C GLN A 931 -14.57 19.54 -44.07
N VAL A 932 -13.58 18.65 -43.92
CA VAL A 932 -12.83 18.49 -42.67
C VAL A 932 -12.01 19.75 -42.39
N GLN A 933 -11.36 20.34 -43.39
CA GLN A 933 -10.63 21.60 -43.23
C GLN A 933 -11.56 22.76 -42.81
N ASP A 934 -12.72 22.91 -43.47
CA ASP A 934 -13.73 23.91 -43.11
C ASP A 934 -14.20 23.74 -41.66
N LEU A 935 -14.41 22.49 -41.22
CA LEU A 935 -14.78 22.17 -39.84
C LEU A 935 -13.66 22.55 -38.85
N LEU A 936 -12.41 22.18 -39.12
CA LEU A 936 -11.28 22.52 -38.25
C LEU A 936 -11.11 24.02 -38.07
N SER A 937 -11.19 24.80 -39.17
CA SER A 937 -11.11 26.27 -39.13
C SER A 937 -12.23 26.85 -38.26
N TYR A 938 -13.46 26.34 -38.40
CA TYR A 938 -14.58 26.76 -37.56
C TYR A 938 -14.37 26.42 -36.08
N LEU A 939 -13.96 25.18 -35.76
CA LEU A 939 -13.76 24.73 -34.38
C LEU A 939 -12.67 25.54 -33.66
N ARG A 940 -11.51 25.74 -34.32
CA ARG A 940 -10.40 26.56 -33.78
C ARG A 940 -10.87 27.99 -33.52
N ALA A 941 -11.50 28.63 -34.51
CA ALA A 941 -11.96 30.00 -34.39
C ALA A 941 -13.04 30.21 -33.32
N ARG A 942 -13.91 29.21 -33.08
CA ARG A 942 -14.99 29.30 -32.10
C ARG A 942 -14.52 28.96 -30.68
N PHE A 943 -13.74 27.90 -30.51
CA PHE A 943 -13.43 27.32 -29.20
C PHE A 943 -12.02 27.66 -28.69
N ALA A 944 -11.12 28.08 -29.58
CA ALA A 944 -9.78 28.55 -29.26
C ALA A 944 -9.41 29.83 -30.03
N PRO A 945 -10.22 30.91 -29.96
CA PRO A 945 -10.04 32.14 -30.75
C PRO A 945 -8.71 32.86 -30.48
N GLN A 946 -8.05 32.58 -29.36
CA GLN A 946 -6.74 33.12 -29.01
C GLN A 946 -5.58 32.42 -29.73
N GLU A 947 -5.79 31.22 -30.26
CA GLU A 947 -4.76 30.46 -30.95
C GLU A 947 -4.72 30.83 -32.44
N PRO A 948 -3.53 30.83 -33.07
CA PRO A 948 -3.44 31.02 -34.51
C PRO A 948 -4.16 29.90 -35.26
N GLU A 949 -4.67 30.23 -36.44
CA GLU A 949 -5.24 29.25 -37.37
C GLU A 949 -4.16 28.27 -37.83
N TRP A 950 -4.50 26.99 -37.91
CA TRP A 950 -3.57 25.98 -38.41
C TRP A 950 -3.29 26.19 -39.89
N THR A 951 -2.02 26.06 -40.27
CA THR A 951 -1.57 26.14 -41.66
C THR A 951 -1.38 24.72 -42.22
N ASP A 952 -1.57 24.55 -43.53
CA ASP A 952 -1.36 23.28 -44.26
C ASP A 952 -2.19 22.06 -43.79
N SER A 953 -3.31 22.28 -43.10
CA SER A 953 -4.20 21.21 -42.60
C SER A 953 -4.67 20.25 -43.69
N ARG A 954 -4.87 20.71 -44.94
CA ARG A 954 -5.34 19.86 -46.05
C ARG A 954 -4.40 18.71 -46.37
N ALA A 955 -3.10 19.02 -46.49
CA ALA A 955 -2.09 18.01 -46.79
C ALA A 955 -1.97 17.00 -45.64
N LEU A 956 -2.12 17.46 -44.40
CA LEU A 956 -2.17 16.60 -43.23
C LEU A 956 -3.39 15.66 -43.24
N ILE A 957 -4.59 16.19 -43.52
CA ILE A 957 -5.82 15.40 -43.60
C ILE A 957 -5.67 14.30 -44.66
N GLY A 958 -5.17 14.62 -45.85
CA GLY A 958 -4.90 13.63 -46.90
C GLY A 958 -3.93 12.54 -46.44
N ARG A 959 -2.82 12.90 -45.79
CA ARG A 959 -1.86 11.93 -45.25
C ARG A 959 -2.48 10.99 -44.21
N ILE A 960 -3.24 11.52 -43.25
CA ILE A 960 -3.90 10.70 -42.20
C ILE A 960 -4.98 9.82 -42.84
N ARG A 961 -5.73 10.33 -43.82
CA ARG A 961 -6.74 9.55 -44.54
C ARG A 961 -6.13 8.36 -45.30
N ASP A 962 -4.95 8.56 -45.88
CA ASP A 962 -4.21 7.55 -46.66
C ASP A 962 -3.42 6.57 -45.78
N GLN A 963 -3.23 6.86 -44.48
CA GLN A 963 -2.69 5.88 -43.54
C GLN A 963 -3.68 4.71 -43.41
N ALA A 964 -3.21 3.52 -43.78
CA ALA A 964 -3.94 2.28 -43.59
C ALA A 964 -3.84 1.89 -42.11
N HIS A 965 -4.98 1.80 -41.42
CA HIS A 965 -5.09 1.15 -40.11
C HIS A 965 -5.61 -0.27 -40.27
#